data_AF-A0A2K3MLZ5-F1
#
_entry.id   AF-A0A2K3MLZ5-F1
#
_cell.length_a   1.000
_cell.length_b   1.000
_cell.length_c   1.000
_cell.angle_alpha   90.00
_cell.angle_beta   90.00
_cell.angle_gamma   90.00
#
_symmetry.space_group_name_H-M   'P 1'
#
loop_
_entity.id
_entity.type
_entity.pdbx_description
1 polymer ?
#
loop_
_entity_poly.entity_id
_entity_poly.type
_entity_poly.pdbx_seq_one_letter_code
_entity_poly.pdbx_strand_id
1 'polypeptide(L)'
;MNGILHKKKDDFHSDDNDDKQKVMAKDVKDTLYKLREVLEILNKENFEKKLSGSGGPIFKGPFGVPENSEFTVGLDLQLMKLKTELLKDGRSTLLVTGMGGLGKTTLAKKLCWDEQVKVPEFQSEEDAINRLGLMLKKNEGSPILLVLDDVWPGSEDLVEKFQFQISDYKILVTSRVAISRFDKTFILKPLVHEDAVTLFGHYIHSGKTHLNIPDTDLIEKVVENCKGLPLAIKVIATSLSNRPYELWEKIVKELSQGRSILDSNTELLTRLRKILDVLEDNPINKECFMDLALFPEDQRIPVAALIDMWAELYGLDNDGIEAMNIINKLDSMNMANLLVARKNASDTENYYYNNHFIVLHDLLRELGNYQNNQGPIEQRKRLLIDINEYKRDQWLAEKQRGAMSRILSKFVKWCVKPKPRQVPARTLSISIDENCASDWSQIQPDQVEVLILNLQTKQYSFPESMKEMSKLRVLIVINHGFRPCELNNFEVLNSLSNLNRIRLERVSVPSFGTFKNLKKLSLYMCNTRLAFEKGSIEISDSFPNLEDLSIDYCKELMALPSGVCDITSLKKISITNCHKLSSLPKDIGKLENLELLSLISCTDLLELPDSIGRLLNLRLLDISNCLSLSSLPEDIGNLCNLRNLYMTSCASCELPLSVVNLENLKVICDEETAASWESFESMISNLTIEVPKVEVNLNWLHAICS
;
A
#
# COMPACT_ATOMS: atom_id res chain seq x y z
N MET A 1 -16.96 -31.30 73.74
CA MET A 1 -15.71 -30.51 73.60
C MET A 1 -15.87 -29.61 72.38
N ASN A 2 -16.00 -28.30 72.66
CA ASN A 2 -15.78 -27.05 71.87
C ASN A 2 -16.06 -27.08 70.34
N GLY A 3 -16.82 -26.18 69.71
CA GLY A 3 -17.40 -24.87 70.03
C GLY A 3 -18.11 -24.29 68.78
N ILE A 4 -18.90 -23.24 68.97
CA ILE A 4 -20.00 -22.69 68.15
C ILE A 4 -19.52 -21.61 67.13
N LEU A 5 -20.14 -21.47 65.93
CA LEU A 5 -20.76 -20.22 65.37
C LEU A 5 -20.95 -20.19 63.82
N HIS A 6 -22.13 -19.72 63.41
CA HIS A 6 -22.60 -19.37 62.06
C HIS A 6 -21.98 -18.09 61.46
N LYS A 7 -21.82 -18.02 60.12
CA LYS A 7 -22.38 -16.94 59.24
C LYS A 7 -22.25 -17.21 57.72
N LYS A 8 -23.32 -16.84 57.00
CA LYS A 8 -23.56 -16.68 55.53
C LYS A 8 -22.45 -15.89 54.77
N LYS A 9 -22.25 -15.94 53.43
CA LYS A 9 -23.17 -15.90 52.26
C LYS A 9 -22.40 -16.05 50.91
N ASP A 10 -23.08 -16.63 49.91
CA ASP A 10 -23.06 -16.46 48.43
C ASP A 10 -21.79 -16.68 47.55
N ASP A 11 -21.94 -17.67 46.64
CA ASP A 11 -21.88 -17.58 45.15
C ASP A 11 -20.64 -17.98 44.29
N PHE A 12 -20.95 -18.87 43.33
CA PHE A 12 -20.34 -19.22 42.02
C PHE A 12 -18.95 -19.90 41.90
N HIS A 13 -18.99 -21.20 41.63
CA HIS A 13 -18.00 -22.04 40.92
C HIS A 13 -18.83 -23.00 40.04
N SER A 14 -18.43 -23.49 38.87
CA SER A 14 -17.33 -23.25 37.94
C SER A 14 -17.55 -24.32 36.87
N ASP A 15 -17.73 -23.95 35.60
CA ASP A 15 -17.42 -24.81 34.46
C ASP A 15 -17.45 -23.92 33.22
N ASP A 16 -16.29 -23.77 32.58
CA ASP A 16 -16.08 -23.42 31.16
C ASP A 16 -14.60 -23.05 30.99
N ASN A 17 -13.76 -24.08 30.87
CA ASN A 17 -12.30 -23.94 30.75
C ASN A 17 -11.76 -24.27 29.33
N ASP A 18 -12.62 -24.52 28.34
CA ASP A 18 -12.16 -25.01 27.02
C ASP A 18 -12.34 -24.03 25.83
N ASP A 19 -13.14 -22.97 25.94
CA ASP A 19 -13.42 -22.07 24.79
C ASP A 19 -12.58 -20.77 24.73
N LYS A 20 -11.73 -20.51 25.73
CA LYS A 20 -10.77 -19.39 25.73
C LYS A 20 -9.50 -19.65 24.91
N GLN A 21 -9.25 -20.90 24.50
CA GLN A 21 -8.01 -21.27 23.78
C GLN A 21 -8.01 -20.97 22.28
N LYS A 22 -9.17 -20.75 21.64
CA LYS A 22 -9.25 -20.63 20.16
C LYS A 22 -9.21 -19.20 19.61
N VAL A 23 -9.50 -18.18 20.43
CA VAL A 23 -9.49 -16.75 20.02
C VAL A 23 -8.08 -16.14 20.10
N MET A 24 -7.22 -16.67 20.98
CA MET A 24 -5.78 -16.34 21.11
C MET A 24 -4.91 -16.85 19.95
N ALA A 25 -5.50 -17.27 18.84
CA ALA A 25 -4.80 -17.98 17.77
C ALA A 25 -4.96 -17.32 16.41
N LYS A 26 -5.34 -16.03 16.29
CA LYS A 26 -5.56 -15.36 14.98
C LYS A 26 -4.67 -14.14 14.73
N ASP A 27 -4.70 -13.09 15.55
CA ASP A 27 -3.69 -12.00 15.49
C ASP A 27 -2.33 -12.45 16.06
N VAL A 28 -2.45 -13.33 17.04
CA VAL A 28 -1.39 -14.20 17.50
C VAL A 28 -1.04 -15.25 16.45
N LYS A 29 -1.94 -15.78 15.59
CA LYS A 29 -1.48 -16.62 14.46
C LYS A 29 -0.78 -15.78 13.43
N ASP A 30 -1.25 -14.64 12.97
CA ASP A 30 -0.54 -13.92 11.90
C ASP A 30 0.85 -13.48 12.32
N THR A 31 0.98 -13.05 13.58
CA THR A 31 2.28 -12.74 14.16
C THR A 31 3.05 -14.01 14.57
N LEU A 32 2.39 -15.09 15.03
CA LEU A 32 3.00 -16.44 15.21
C LEU A 32 3.23 -17.17 13.90
N TYR A 33 2.70 -16.75 12.75
CA TYR A 33 2.81 -17.42 11.46
C TYR A 33 3.96 -16.75 10.74
N LYS A 34 4.05 -15.41 10.84
CA LYS A 34 5.30 -14.67 10.74
C LYS A 34 6.38 -15.31 11.61
N LEU A 35 6.19 -15.41 12.93
CA LEU A 35 7.14 -16.02 13.87
C LEU A 35 7.32 -17.54 13.72
N ARG A 36 6.36 -18.33 13.22
CA ARG A 36 6.48 -19.79 13.05
C ARG A 36 7.09 -20.12 11.70
N GLU A 37 6.89 -19.30 10.68
CA GLU A 37 7.63 -19.37 9.43
C GLU A 37 9.07 -18.90 9.66
N VAL A 38 9.29 -17.83 10.45
CA VAL A 38 10.58 -17.47 11.09
C VAL A 38 11.18 -18.65 11.85
N LEU A 39 10.44 -19.29 12.76
CA LEU A 39 10.93 -20.40 13.58
C LEU A 39 11.11 -21.69 12.76
N GLU A 40 10.36 -21.91 11.67
CA GLU A 40 10.53 -23.03 10.72
C GLU A 40 11.76 -22.82 9.82
N ILE A 41 12.02 -21.58 9.40
CA ILE A 41 13.25 -21.16 8.73
C ILE A 41 14.45 -21.36 9.69
N LEU A 42 14.30 -20.94 10.95
CA LEU A 42 15.30 -21.12 12.02
C LEU A 42 15.45 -22.57 12.52
N ASN A 43 14.49 -23.46 12.23
CA ASN A 43 14.52 -24.88 12.60
C ASN A 43 15.04 -25.80 11.50
N LYS A 44 15.26 -25.29 10.27
CA LYS A 44 16.00 -26.04 9.26
C LYS A 44 17.49 -25.91 9.53
N GLU A 45 18.06 -26.91 10.20
CA GLU A 45 19.51 -27.13 10.42
C GLU A 45 20.37 -27.23 9.13
N ASN A 46 19.94 -26.68 7.99
CA ASN A 46 20.65 -26.86 6.71
C ASN A 46 20.70 -25.63 5.80
N PHE A 47 20.51 -24.41 6.30
CA PHE A 47 20.59 -23.21 5.45
C PHE A 47 21.99 -22.58 5.34
N GLU A 48 22.95 -22.94 6.21
CA GLU A 48 24.32 -22.40 6.16
C GLU A 48 25.08 -22.78 4.87
N LYS A 49 24.60 -23.74 4.07
CA LYS A 49 25.28 -24.21 2.84
C LYS A 49 24.87 -23.50 1.54
N LYS A 50 23.98 -22.51 1.56
CA LYS A 50 23.45 -21.91 0.31
C LYS A 50 23.62 -20.40 0.10
N LEU A 51 24.38 -19.70 0.95
CA LEU A 51 24.56 -18.24 0.86
C LEU A 51 25.97 -17.76 0.47
N SER A 52 26.83 -18.64 -0.06
CA SER A 52 28.04 -18.18 -0.75
C SER A 52 27.68 -17.77 -2.20
N GLY A 53 27.08 -16.60 -2.37
CA GLY A 53 26.80 -16.07 -3.71
C GLY A 53 26.06 -14.73 -3.71
N SER A 54 26.77 -13.71 -4.18
CA SER A 54 26.32 -12.36 -4.60
C SER A 54 25.69 -11.43 -3.55
N GLY A 55 26.47 -10.41 -3.18
CA GLY A 55 25.97 -9.21 -2.52
C GLY A 55 25.08 -8.40 -3.46
N GLY A 56 23.80 -8.32 -3.13
CA GLY A 56 22.84 -7.35 -3.66
C GLY A 56 22.60 -6.22 -2.65
N PRO A 57 21.88 -5.15 -3.04
CA PRO A 57 21.68 -3.97 -2.20
C PRO A 57 20.90 -4.30 -0.90
N ILE A 58 21.27 -3.59 0.16
CA ILE A 58 20.79 -3.74 1.53
C ILE A 58 19.30 -3.36 1.64
N PHE A 59 18.44 -4.28 2.08
CA PHE A 59 17.00 -4.08 2.25
C PHE A 59 16.67 -3.61 3.68
N LYS A 60 16.02 -2.44 3.82
CA LYS A 60 15.44 -1.99 5.10
C LYS A 60 13.96 -2.40 5.16
N GLY A 61 13.66 -3.50 5.84
CA GLY A 61 12.29 -4.00 6.07
C GLY A 61 11.66 -3.50 7.39
N PRO A 62 10.44 -3.94 7.74
CA PRO A 62 9.69 -3.54 8.95
C PRO A 62 10.40 -3.79 10.30
N PHE A 63 11.55 -4.45 10.28
CA PHE A 63 12.37 -4.73 11.45
C PHE A 63 13.58 -3.80 11.58
N GLY A 64 13.86 -2.91 10.62
CA GLY A 64 15.01 -1.99 10.61
C GLY A 64 14.78 -0.67 11.37
N VAL A 65 15.82 0.19 11.42
CA VAL A 65 15.74 1.56 11.97
C VAL A 65 14.63 2.33 11.25
N PRO A 66 13.56 2.76 11.94
CA PRO A 66 12.55 3.59 11.30
C PRO A 66 13.12 4.98 11.00
N GLU A 67 12.69 5.66 9.94
CA GLU A 67 13.25 6.98 9.57
C GLU A 67 13.25 8.00 10.70
N ASN A 68 14.28 8.87 10.73
CA ASN A 68 14.25 10.02 11.61
C ASN A 68 13.19 11.00 11.10
N SER A 69 12.31 11.45 11.98
CA SER A 69 11.28 12.42 11.64
C SER A 69 11.92 13.74 11.19
N GLU A 70 11.61 14.20 9.96
CA GLU A 70 12.20 15.39 9.33
C GLU A 70 12.15 16.65 10.22
N PHE A 71 11.07 16.83 10.98
CA PHE A 71 10.93 17.91 11.94
C PHE A 71 10.06 17.50 13.14
N THR A 72 10.57 17.71 14.36
CA THR A 72 9.83 17.47 15.62
C THR A 72 9.96 18.65 16.56
N VAL A 73 8.90 18.91 17.33
CA VAL A 73 8.82 19.97 18.33
C VAL A 73 8.13 19.41 19.58
N GLY A 74 8.50 19.88 20.77
CA GLY A 74 7.81 19.55 22.02
C GLY A 74 8.00 18.12 22.55
N LEU A 75 8.82 17.30 21.89
CA LEU A 75 9.06 15.90 22.27
C LEU A 75 10.24 15.71 23.23
N ASP A 76 11.11 16.69 23.42
CA ASP A 76 12.38 16.49 24.17
C ASP A 76 12.16 16.14 25.63
N LEU A 77 11.24 16.84 26.31
CA LEU A 77 10.87 16.53 27.69
C LEU A 77 10.20 15.16 27.82
N GLN A 78 9.37 14.77 26.85
CA GLN A 78 8.69 13.47 26.84
C GLN A 78 9.70 12.34 26.59
N LEU A 79 10.63 12.54 25.66
CA LEU A 79 11.72 11.62 25.36
C LEU A 79 12.66 11.44 26.57
N MET A 80 13.07 12.54 27.22
CA MET A 80 13.87 12.48 28.45
C MET A 80 13.20 11.63 29.53
N LYS A 81 11.89 11.82 29.76
CA LYS A 81 11.11 11.03 30.72
C LYS A 81 11.03 9.56 30.30
N LEU A 82 10.78 9.30 29.02
CA LEU A 82 10.73 7.95 28.45
C LEU A 82 12.07 7.22 28.66
N LYS A 83 13.19 7.89 28.37
CA LYS A 83 14.54 7.37 28.58
C LYS A 83 14.83 7.09 30.05
N THR A 84 14.42 7.99 30.94
CA THR A 84 14.60 7.78 32.39
C THR A 84 13.86 6.53 32.87
N GLU A 85 12.68 6.24 32.33
CA GLU A 85 11.98 4.98 32.64
C GLU A 85 12.66 3.76 32.02
N LEU A 86 13.14 3.87 30.78
CA LEU A 86 13.87 2.79 30.08
C LEU A 86 15.28 2.52 30.65
N LEU A 87 15.89 3.46 31.36
CA LEU A 87 17.22 3.30 31.98
C LEU A 87 17.16 2.69 33.38
N LYS A 88 15.97 2.49 33.96
CA LYS A 88 15.84 1.80 35.25
C LYS A 88 16.21 0.32 35.10
N ASP A 89 16.87 -0.22 36.13
CA ASP A 89 17.29 -1.63 36.16
C ASP A 89 16.09 -2.58 36.22
N GLY A 90 16.21 -3.73 35.54
CA GLY A 90 15.22 -4.79 35.53
C GLY A 90 14.41 -4.89 34.23
N ARG A 91 13.62 -5.97 34.13
CA ARG A 91 12.68 -6.15 33.01
C ARG A 91 11.51 -5.21 33.19
N SER A 92 11.12 -4.53 32.11
CA SER A 92 9.90 -3.73 32.12
C SER A 92 9.25 -3.74 30.74
N THR A 93 7.92 -3.81 30.74
CA THR A 93 7.11 -3.49 29.57
C THR A 93 6.51 -2.11 29.77
N LEU A 94 6.90 -1.16 28.92
CA LEU A 94 6.43 0.21 28.97
C LEU A 94 5.42 0.47 27.86
N LEU A 95 4.22 0.92 28.22
CA LEU A 95 3.18 1.30 27.27
C LEU A 95 3.21 2.83 27.04
N VAL A 96 3.40 3.28 25.80
CA VAL A 96 3.15 4.66 25.37
C VAL A 96 1.75 4.72 24.76
N THR A 97 0.82 5.40 25.43
CA THR A 97 -0.59 5.50 25.02
C THR A 97 -1.00 6.93 24.68
N GLY A 98 -1.94 7.08 23.75
CA GLY A 98 -2.54 8.38 23.40
C GLY A 98 -3.38 8.31 22.12
N MET A 99 -4.27 9.28 21.91
CA MET A 99 -5.11 9.39 20.71
C MET A 99 -4.31 9.31 19.39
N GLY A 100 -5.00 8.94 18.31
CA GLY A 100 -4.42 8.92 16.96
C GLY A 100 -3.84 10.28 16.56
N GLY A 101 -2.71 10.27 15.85
CA GLY A 101 -2.05 11.50 15.37
C GLY A 101 -1.28 12.32 16.41
N LEU A 102 -1.16 11.87 17.68
CA LEU A 102 -0.39 12.54 18.73
C LEU A 102 1.15 12.42 18.60
N GLY A 103 1.65 11.58 17.70
CA GLY A 103 3.09 11.37 17.51
C GLY A 103 3.71 10.27 18.40
N LYS A 104 2.94 9.22 18.74
CA LYS A 104 3.46 8.05 19.49
C LYS A 104 4.58 7.36 18.74
N THR A 105 4.32 6.97 17.50
CA THR A 105 5.30 6.43 16.56
C THR A 105 6.47 7.40 16.40
N THR A 106 6.22 8.71 16.25
CA THR A 106 7.29 9.72 16.16
C THR A 106 8.19 9.74 17.40
N LEU A 107 7.64 9.61 18.60
CA LEU A 107 8.41 9.53 19.85
C LEU A 107 9.24 8.24 19.91
N ALA A 108 8.67 7.10 19.50
CA ALA A 108 9.37 5.82 19.43
C ALA A 108 10.50 5.86 18.38
N LYS A 109 10.26 6.46 17.21
CA LYS A 109 11.27 6.71 16.17
C LYS A 109 12.40 7.58 16.73
N LYS A 110 12.08 8.72 17.38
CA LYS A 110 13.09 9.62 17.97
C LYS A 110 13.96 8.91 19.03
N LEU A 111 13.39 7.98 19.78
CA LEU A 111 14.15 7.13 20.70
C LEU A 111 15.13 6.19 19.97
N CYS A 112 14.73 5.62 18.83
CA CYS A 112 15.61 4.75 18.03
C CYS A 112 16.82 5.48 17.43
N TRP A 113 16.75 6.80 17.26
CA TRP A 113 17.84 7.65 16.75
C TRP A 113 18.68 8.31 17.85
N ASP A 114 18.42 7.99 19.11
CA ASP A 114 19.18 8.53 20.22
C ASP A 114 20.60 7.94 20.25
N GLU A 115 21.62 8.76 20.51
CA GLU A 115 23.04 8.34 20.54
C GLU A 115 23.33 7.17 21.50
N GLN A 116 22.49 6.99 22.51
CA GLN A 116 22.62 5.92 23.50
C GLN A 116 21.99 4.59 23.04
N VAL A 117 21.25 4.57 21.92
CA VAL A 117 20.56 3.40 21.38
C VAL A 117 21.30 2.91 20.14
N LYS A 118 21.82 1.68 20.20
CA LYS A 118 22.40 1.01 19.03
C LYS A 118 21.32 0.18 18.35
N VAL A 119 20.99 0.54 17.12
CA VAL A 119 19.99 -0.20 16.33
C VAL A 119 20.70 -1.06 15.27
N PRO A 120 20.40 -2.36 15.18
CA PRO A 120 21.00 -3.24 14.18
C PRO A 120 20.48 -2.95 12.77
N GLU A 121 21.36 -3.05 11.77
CA GLU A 121 20.99 -2.99 10.35
C GLU A 121 20.75 -4.40 9.81
N PHE A 122 19.66 -4.57 9.05
CA PHE A 122 19.27 -5.83 8.42
C PHE A 122 19.34 -5.71 6.90
N GLN A 123 19.61 -6.83 6.24
CA GLN A 123 19.74 -6.91 4.77
C GLN A 123 18.47 -7.42 4.08
N SER A 124 17.49 -7.94 4.83
CA SER A 124 16.15 -8.36 4.36
C SER A 124 15.22 -8.60 5.57
N GLU A 125 13.91 -8.71 5.33
CA GLU A 125 12.97 -9.20 6.34
C GLU A 125 13.42 -10.55 6.91
N GLU A 126 13.86 -11.46 6.04
CA GLU A 126 14.35 -12.78 6.41
C GLU A 126 15.65 -12.71 7.24
N ASP A 127 16.58 -11.79 6.91
CA ASP A 127 17.78 -11.53 7.72
C ASP A 127 17.42 -10.97 9.10
N ALA A 128 16.48 -10.04 9.18
CA ALA A 128 16.03 -9.48 10.45
C ALA A 128 15.40 -10.54 11.37
N ILE A 129 14.55 -11.35 10.77
CA ILE A 129 13.93 -12.53 11.36
C ILE A 129 14.99 -13.51 11.89
N ASN A 130 15.99 -13.83 11.08
CA ASN A 130 17.04 -14.78 11.44
C ASN A 130 17.94 -14.24 12.56
N ARG A 131 18.33 -12.96 12.48
CA ARG A 131 19.14 -12.30 13.51
C ARG A 131 18.39 -12.13 14.81
N LEU A 132 17.09 -11.81 14.77
CA LEU A 132 16.25 -11.81 15.96
C LEU A 132 16.25 -13.20 16.62
N GLY A 133 16.07 -14.26 15.83
CA GLY A 133 16.17 -15.64 16.31
C GLY A 133 17.53 -15.97 16.95
N LEU A 134 18.63 -15.50 16.38
CA LEU A 134 19.99 -15.69 16.92
C LEU A 134 20.23 -14.87 18.21
N MET A 135 19.74 -13.62 18.25
CA MET A 135 19.82 -12.74 19.43
C MET A 135 19.05 -13.33 20.61
N LEU A 136 17.88 -13.92 20.36
CA LEU A 136 17.07 -14.57 21.38
C LEU A 136 17.69 -15.88 21.90
N LYS A 137 18.55 -16.54 21.12
CA LYS A 137 19.24 -17.78 21.51
C LYS A 137 20.55 -17.55 22.27
N LYS A 138 21.21 -16.40 22.06
CA LYS A 138 22.47 -16.06 22.76
C LYS A 138 22.15 -15.40 24.12
N ASN A 139 22.34 -16.13 25.21
CA ASN A 139 22.22 -15.62 26.59
C ASN A 139 23.37 -14.67 27.02
N GLU A 140 24.23 -14.24 26.09
CA GLU A 140 25.37 -13.36 26.37
C GLU A 140 25.42 -12.21 25.37
N GLY A 141 25.20 -10.99 25.86
CA GLY A 141 25.58 -9.75 25.17
C GLY A 141 24.52 -8.66 25.15
N SER A 142 24.85 -7.52 25.77
CA SER A 142 24.20 -6.19 25.73
C SER A 142 22.70 -6.09 26.08
N PRO A 143 22.25 -4.98 26.71
CA PRO A 143 20.82 -4.70 26.91
C PRO A 143 20.07 -4.65 25.58
N ILE A 144 18.84 -5.20 25.54
CA ILE A 144 18.01 -5.25 24.33
C ILE A 144 16.70 -4.48 24.57
N LEU A 145 16.34 -3.62 23.62
CA LEU A 145 15.06 -2.93 23.56
C LEU A 145 14.26 -3.42 22.35
N LEU A 146 13.08 -4.01 22.59
CA LEU A 146 12.11 -4.35 21.56
C LEU A 146 11.03 -3.27 21.50
N VAL A 147 10.82 -2.66 20.33
CA VAL A 147 9.73 -1.70 20.11
C VAL A 147 8.61 -2.38 19.33
N LEU A 148 7.41 -2.40 19.89
CA LEU A 148 6.18 -2.88 19.27
C LEU A 148 5.29 -1.67 18.99
N ASP A 149 5.21 -1.25 17.73
CA ASP A 149 4.40 -0.11 17.33
C ASP A 149 2.95 -0.52 17.04
N ASP A 150 2.01 0.35 17.41
CA ASP A 150 0.55 0.26 17.24
C ASP A 150 -0.10 -1.05 17.69
N VAL A 151 0.13 -1.42 18.95
CA VAL A 151 -0.50 -2.60 19.57
C VAL A 151 -1.95 -2.29 19.97
N TRP A 152 -2.87 -3.15 19.54
CA TRP A 152 -4.30 -3.04 19.82
C TRP A 152 -4.69 -3.74 21.15
N PRO A 153 -5.76 -3.27 21.84
CA PRO A 153 -6.31 -3.98 23.01
C PRO A 153 -6.74 -5.41 22.66
N GLY A 154 -6.48 -6.38 23.54
CA GLY A 154 -6.71 -7.81 23.27
C GLY A 154 -5.49 -8.55 22.71
N SER A 155 -4.42 -7.84 22.35
CA SER A 155 -3.14 -8.43 21.91
C SER A 155 -2.13 -8.59 23.05
N GLU A 156 -2.56 -8.53 24.32
CA GLU A 156 -1.67 -8.60 25.48
C GLU A 156 -0.91 -9.93 25.53
N ASP A 157 -1.61 -11.03 25.25
CA ASP A 157 -1.03 -12.38 25.23
C ASP A 157 0.04 -12.55 24.13
N LEU A 158 0.03 -11.70 23.09
CA LEU A 158 1.10 -11.65 22.08
C LEU A 158 2.35 -10.98 22.66
N VAL A 159 2.18 -9.83 23.30
CA VAL A 159 3.29 -9.08 23.91
C VAL A 159 3.96 -9.92 25.00
N GLU A 160 3.19 -10.70 25.75
CA GLU A 160 3.70 -11.67 26.73
C GLU A 160 4.60 -12.74 26.11
N LYS A 161 4.37 -13.16 24.85
CA LYS A 161 5.23 -14.14 24.16
C LYS A 161 6.62 -13.60 23.83
N PHE A 162 6.78 -12.28 23.81
CA PHE A 162 8.07 -11.64 23.66
C PHE A 162 8.79 -11.41 24.99
N GLN A 163 8.20 -11.78 26.14
CA GLN A 163 8.86 -11.66 27.45
C GLN A 163 9.88 -12.79 27.67
N PHE A 164 10.99 -12.70 26.93
CA PHE A 164 12.07 -13.69 27.04
C PHE A 164 12.84 -13.56 28.36
N GLN A 165 13.42 -14.68 28.82
CA GLN A 165 14.24 -14.69 30.03
C GLN A 165 15.66 -14.15 29.81
N ILE A 166 15.76 -12.95 29.23
CA ILE A 166 17.03 -12.26 28.95
C ILE A 166 17.31 -11.23 30.06
N SER A 167 18.58 -11.02 30.41
CA SER A 167 19.02 -9.98 31.35
C SER A 167 18.99 -8.61 30.69
N ASP A 168 18.41 -7.60 31.34
CA ASP A 168 18.26 -6.21 30.82
C ASP A 168 17.54 -6.15 29.45
N TYR A 169 16.41 -6.85 29.37
CA TYR A 169 15.50 -6.88 28.22
C TYR A 169 14.26 -6.02 28.49
N LYS A 170 13.98 -5.07 27.60
CA LYS A 170 12.90 -4.08 27.72
C LYS A 170 12.00 -4.11 26.50
N ILE A 171 10.69 -3.96 26.72
CA ILE A 171 9.70 -3.88 25.65
C ILE A 171 9.04 -2.49 25.74
N LEU A 172 9.11 -1.72 24.66
CA LEU A 172 8.35 -0.50 24.47
C LEU A 172 7.16 -0.80 23.55
N VAL A 173 5.95 -0.58 24.05
CA VAL A 173 4.71 -0.79 23.30
C VAL A 173 4.09 0.57 23.02
N THR A 174 3.71 0.89 21.79
CA THR A 174 2.83 2.03 21.52
C THR A 174 1.40 1.55 21.30
N SER A 175 0.40 2.31 21.77
CA SER A 175 -1.01 1.97 21.56
C SER A 175 -1.89 3.21 21.53
N ARG A 176 -3.03 3.15 20.86
CA ARG A 176 -4.05 4.21 20.91
C ARG A 176 -4.88 4.18 22.19
N VAL A 177 -4.92 3.05 22.87
CA VAL A 177 -5.78 2.80 24.03
C VAL A 177 -4.93 2.36 25.21
N ALA A 178 -5.33 2.77 26.41
CA ALA A 178 -4.66 2.30 27.62
C ALA A 178 -4.92 0.79 27.79
N ILE A 179 -3.86 0.01 27.87
CA ILE A 179 -3.90 -1.43 28.09
C ILE A 179 -3.47 -1.68 29.54
N SER A 180 -4.39 -2.15 30.38
CA SER A 180 -4.24 -2.20 31.84
C SER A 180 -3.27 -3.27 32.36
N ARG A 181 -2.67 -4.06 31.47
CA ARG A 181 -1.87 -5.25 31.80
C ARG A 181 -0.35 -4.99 31.81
N PHE A 182 0.11 -3.81 31.41
CA PHE A 182 1.53 -3.48 31.35
C PHE A 182 2.01 -2.75 32.60
N ASP A 183 3.28 -2.97 32.98
CA ASP A 183 3.87 -2.53 34.25
C ASP A 183 3.78 -1.02 34.47
N LYS A 184 3.93 -0.25 33.40
CA LYS A 184 3.93 1.22 33.42
C LYS A 184 3.33 1.78 32.15
N THR A 185 2.49 2.80 32.31
CA THR A 185 1.83 3.51 31.21
C THR A 185 2.30 4.95 31.16
N PHE A 186 2.80 5.37 30.00
CA PHE A 186 3.20 6.71 29.64
C PHE A 186 2.14 7.32 28.71
N ILE A 187 1.41 8.32 29.19
CA ILE A 187 0.36 8.98 28.40
C ILE A 187 0.98 10.16 27.63
N LEU A 188 1.01 10.06 26.30
CA LEU A 188 1.47 11.13 25.44
C LEU A 188 0.44 12.26 25.43
N LYS A 189 0.91 13.49 25.70
CA LYS A 189 0.07 14.69 25.75
C LYS A 189 0.08 15.44 24.41
N PRO A 190 -1.00 16.16 24.08
CA PRO A 190 -0.98 17.11 22.95
C PRO A 190 0.14 18.15 23.09
N LEU A 191 0.56 18.72 21.97
CA LEU A 191 1.52 19.82 21.94
C LEU A 191 0.97 21.02 22.70
N VAL A 192 1.86 21.69 23.45
CA VAL A 192 1.54 23.01 24.01
C VAL A 192 1.42 24.03 22.89
N HIS A 193 0.74 25.15 23.16
CA HIS A 193 0.40 26.12 22.12
C HIS A 193 1.63 26.65 21.37
N GLU A 194 2.72 26.98 22.07
CA GLU A 194 3.97 27.47 21.46
C GLU A 194 4.60 26.45 20.48
N ASP A 195 4.66 25.18 20.89
CA ASP A 195 5.15 24.09 20.03
C ASP A 195 4.22 23.86 18.84
N ALA A 196 2.90 23.98 19.04
CA ALA A 196 1.90 23.84 17.99
C ALA A 196 2.00 24.96 16.95
N VAL A 197 2.22 26.20 17.37
CA VAL A 197 2.46 27.35 16.48
C VAL A 197 3.77 27.18 15.73
N THR A 198 4.82 26.72 16.42
CA THR A 198 6.12 26.43 15.79
C THR A 198 5.99 25.35 14.71
N LEU A 199 5.27 24.27 15.02
CA LEU A 199 4.99 23.20 14.06
C LEU A 199 4.17 23.72 12.87
N PHE A 200 3.12 24.50 13.12
CA PHE A 200 2.29 25.10 12.08
C PHE A 200 3.10 26.02 11.16
N GLY A 201 3.93 26.88 11.75
CA GLY A 201 4.84 27.76 11.03
C GLY A 201 5.79 26.99 10.12
N HIS A 202 6.43 25.94 10.63
CA HIS A 202 7.33 25.11 9.81
C HIS A 202 6.66 24.57 8.55
N TYR A 203 5.46 24.01 8.66
CA TYR A 203 4.75 23.41 7.54
C TYR A 203 4.14 24.43 6.56
N ILE A 204 3.82 25.65 7.01
CA ILE A 204 3.45 26.73 6.09
C ILE A 204 4.63 27.18 5.24
N HIS A 205 5.79 27.38 5.87
CA HIS A 205 6.98 27.92 5.22
C HIS A 205 7.75 26.88 4.39
N SER A 206 7.42 25.59 4.52
CA SER A 206 7.92 24.52 3.66
C SER A 206 7.38 24.61 2.21
N GLY A 207 6.29 25.34 1.97
CA GLY A 207 5.79 25.66 0.64
C GLY A 207 6.71 26.67 -0.07
N LYS A 208 7.13 26.37 -1.32
CA LYS A 208 8.15 27.11 -2.09
C LYS A 208 7.83 28.59 -2.42
N THR A 209 6.75 29.19 -1.92
CA THR A 209 6.36 30.58 -2.20
C THR A 209 5.82 31.28 -0.95
N HIS A 210 6.31 32.49 -0.66
CA HIS A 210 6.05 33.26 0.57
C HIS A 210 4.91 34.28 0.47
N LEU A 211 3.98 34.14 -0.48
CA LEU A 211 3.28 35.32 -0.99
C LEU A 211 1.99 35.71 -0.24
N ASN A 212 1.43 34.91 0.68
CA ASN A 212 0.15 35.23 1.36
C ASN A 212 0.00 34.57 2.75
N ILE A 213 0.90 34.87 3.71
CA ILE A 213 0.73 34.43 5.11
C ILE A 213 -0.06 35.50 5.86
N PRO A 214 -1.19 35.16 6.52
CA PRO A 214 -1.99 36.14 7.27
C PRO A 214 -1.32 36.55 8.59
N ASP A 215 -1.87 37.59 9.22
CA ASP A 215 -1.41 38.10 10.51
C ASP A 215 -1.35 37.02 11.61
N THR A 216 -0.43 37.19 12.56
CA THR A 216 -0.16 36.26 13.67
C THR A 216 -1.43 35.86 14.44
N ASP A 217 -2.35 36.79 14.67
CA ASP A 217 -3.61 36.54 15.38
C ASP A 217 -4.49 35.47 14.70
N LEU A 218 -4.50 35.42 13.37
CA LEU A 218 -5.31 34.44 12.64
C LEU A 218 -4.66 33.06 12.69
N ILE A 219 -3.33 33.02 12.60
CA ILE A 219 -2.54 31.80 12.78
C ILE A 219 -2.79 31.20 14.17
N GLU A 220 -2.70 32.02 15.22
CA GLU A 220 -2.96 31.58 16.59
C GLU A 220 -4.37 30.99 16.73
N LYS A 221 -5.41 31.68 16.21
CA LYS A 221 -6.79 31.18 16.21
C LYS A 221 -6.94 29.83 15.48
N VAL A 222 -6.27 29.64 14.34
CA VAL A 222 -6.29 28.37 13.61
C VAL A 222 -5.60 27.27 14.43
N VAL A 223 -4.42 27.55 14.99
CA VAL A 223 -3.65 26.59 15.79
C VAL A 223 -4.40 26.17 17.06
N GLU A 224 -5.06 27.11 17.75
CA GLU A 224 -5.93 26.81 18.90
C GLU A 224 -7.02 25.78 18.56
N ASN A 225 -7.56 25.85 17.35
CA ASN A 225 -8.58 24.91 16.87
C ASN A 225 -8.03 23.51 16.57
N CYS A 226 -6.72 23.37 16.36
CA CYS A 226 -6.03 22.10 16.16
C CYS A 226 -5.81 21.34 17.49
N LYS A 227 -6.01 22.00 18.64
CA LYS A 227 -5.94 21.42 19.99
C LYS A 227 -4.63 20.66 20.28
N GLY A 228 -3.52 21.14 19.69
CA GLY A 228 -2.21 20.56 19.88
C GLY A 228 -2.01 19.18 19.24
N LEU A 229 -2.84 18.77 18.28
CA LEU A 229 -2.68 17.51 17.56
C LEU A 229 -1.74 17.68 16.37
N PRO A 230 -0.53 17.08 16.38
CA PRO A 230 0.46 17.25 15.32
C PRO A 230 -0.09 16.98 13.92
N LEU A 231 -0.82 15.89 13.70
CA LEU A 231 -1.32 15.58 12.36
C LEU A 231 -2.34 16.62 11.86
N ALA A 232 -3.26 17.05 12.72
CA ALA A 232 -4.24 18.08 12.36
C ALA A 232 -3.54 19.40 12.00
N ILE A 233 -2.52 19.78 12.81
CA ILE A 233 -1.69 20.96 12.55
C ILE A 233 -1.02 20.85 11.18
N LYS A 234 -0.38 19.73 10.85
CA LYS A 234 0.30 19.51 9.57
C LYS A 234 -0.66 19.62 8.37
N VAL A 235 -1.80 18.95 8.44
CA VAL A 235 -2.81 18.96 7.37
C VAL A 235 -3.36 20.37 7.16
N ILE A 236 -3.75 21.06 8.23
CA ILE A 236 -4.31 22.41 8.13
C ILE A 236 -3.26 23.41 7.64
N ALA A 237 -2.05 23.36 8.18
CA ALA A 237 -0.94 24.25 7.80
C ALA A 237 -0.63 24.14 6.30
N THR A 238 -0.44 22.92 5.80
CA THR A 238 -0.08 22.70 4.39
C THR A 238 -1.24 22.98 3.45
N SER A 239 -2.47 22.66 3.84
CA SER A 239 -3.66 22.94 3.02
C SER A 239 -4.00 24.44 2.91
N LEU A 240 -3.67 25.23 3.93
CA LEU A 240 -3.85 26.68 3.94
C LEU A 240 -2.65 27.45 3.35
N SER A 241 -1.52 26.79 3.15
CA SER A 241 -0.34 27.42 2.55
C SER A 241 -0.70 27.94 1.15
N ASN A 242 -0.32 29.19 0.87
CA ASN A 242 -0.63 29.91 -0.38
C ASN A 242 -2.13 30.07 -0.71
N ARG A 243 -3.03 29.87 0.26
CA ARG A 243 -4.47 30.10 0.10
C ARG A 243 -4.87 31.53 0.48
N PRO A 244 -5.94 32.08 -0.13
CA PRO A 244 -6.36 33.44 0.11
C PRO A 244 -6.96 33.61 1.52
N TYR A 245 -6.85 34.81 2.08
CA TYR A 245 -7.22 35.15 3.45
C TYR A 245 -8.68 34.76 3.81
N GLU A 246 -9.60 34.85 2.86
CA GLU A 246 -11.02 34.51 3.04
C GLU A 246 -11.21 33.03 3.43
N LEU A 247 -10.33 32.14 2.95
CA LEU A 247 -10.39 30.71 3.28
C LEU A 247 -9.98 30.48 4.73
N TRP A 248 -8.99 31.23 5.22
CA TRP A 248 -8.55 31.17 6.62
C TRP A 248 -9.67 31.61 7.56
N GLU A 249 -10.34 32.73 7.26
CA GLU A 249 -11.48 33.19 8.05
C GLU A 249 -12.63 32.18 8.04
N LYS A 250 -12.91 31.57 6.88
CA LYS A 250 -13.94 30.53 6.75
C LYS A 250 -13.62 29.32 7.63
N ILE A 251 -12.36 28.87 7.68
CA ILE A 251 -11.95 27.76 8.56
C ILE A 251 -12.14 28.13 10.03
N VAL A 252 -11.69 29.30 10.46
CA VAL A 252 -11.87 29.76 11.85
C VAL A 252 -13.36 29.85 12.20
N LYS A 253 -14.19 30.37 11.30
CA LYS A 253 -15.64 30.46 11.48
C LYS A 253 -16.32 29.09 11.59
N GLU A 254 -15.91 28.11 10.79
CA GLU A 254 -16.49 26.76 10.82
C GLU A 254 -16.06 25.95 12.05
N LEU A 255 -14.82 26.15 12.50
CA LEU A 255 -14.24 25.45 13.65
C LEU A 255 -14.66 26.06 15.00
N SER A 256 -14.93 27.36 15.05
CA SER A 256 -15.41 28.07 16.25
C SER A 256 -16.86 27.74 16.61
N GLN A 257 -17.66 27.17 15.70
CA GLN A 257 -19.06 26.79 15.93
C GLN A 257 -19.25 25.49 16.74
N GLY A 258 -18.21 24.96 17.41
CA GLY A 258 -18.24 23.70 18.16
C GLY A 258 -17.76 23.82 19.62
N ARG A 259 -18.17 22.91 20.51
CA ARG A 259 -17.72 22.86 21.91
C ARG A 259 -16.20 22.68 21.99
N SER A 260 -15.55 23.26 23.00
CA SER A 260 -14.09 23.50 23.00
C SER A 260 -13.22 22.33 23.49
N ILE A 261 -13.81 21.22 23.94
CA ILE A 261 -13.10 20.12 24.58
C ILE A 261 -13.14 18.91 23.65
N LEU A 262 -11.98 18.36 23.29
CA LEU A 262 -11.89 17.08 22.59
C LEU A 262 -12.17 15.96 23.60
N ASP A 263 -13.46 15.71 23.89
CA ASP A 263 -13.86 14.66 24.83
C ASP A 263 -13.93 13.27 24.17
N SER A 264 -13.83 13.18 22.83
CA SER A 264 -13.85 11.91 22.09
C SER A 264 -13.21 11.97 20.68
N ASN A 265 -12.76 10.83 20.15
CA ASN A 265 -12.26 10.69 18.77
C ASN A 265 -13.30 11.14 17.71
N THR A 266 -14.60 10.98 17.95
CA THR A 266 -15.66 11.37 16.99
C THR A 266 -15.74 12.88 16.78
N GLU A 267 -15.46 13.67 17.81
CA GLU A 267 -15.43 15.13 17.71
C GLU A 267 -14.24 15.60 16.88
N LEU A 268 -13.08 14.95 17.03
CA LEU A 268 -11.90 15.18 16.20
C LEU A 268 -12.20 14.90 14.72
N LEU A 269 -12.76 13.74 14.40
CA LEU A 269 -13.11 13.38 13.02
C LEU A 269 -14.15 14.35 12.42
N THR A 270 -15.10 14.84 13.21
CA THR A 270 -16.10 15.81 12.74
C THR A 270 -15.46 17.16 12.43
N ARG A 271 -14.49 17.61 13.24
CA ARG A 271 -13.72 18.84 12.97
C ARG A 271 -12.87 18.70 11.70
N LEU A 272 -12.12 17.60 11.57
CA LEU A 272 -11.32 17.32 10.37
C LEU A 272 -12.19 17.23 9.10
N ARG A 273 -13.39 16.65 9.20
CA ARG A 273 -14.36 16.67 8.09
C ARG A 273 -14.73 18.08 7.67
N LYS A 274 -15.09 18.96 8.61
CA LYS A 274 -15.42 20.36 8.30
C LYS A 274 -14.26 21.08 7.62
N ILE A 275 -13.05 20.84 8.08
CA ILE A 275 -11.83 21.38 7.48
C ILE A 275 -11.69 20.90 6.03
N LEU A 276 -11.80 19.59 5.80
CA LEU A 276 -11.79 19.01 4.45
C LEU A 276 -12.90 19.60 3.56
N ASP A 277 -14.09 19.82 4.13
CA ASP A 277 -15.21 20.40 3.40
C ASP A 277 -14.98 21.83 2.93
N VAL A 278 -14.18 22.58 3.68
CA VAL A 278 -13.79 23.96 3.34
C VAL A 278 -12.61 23.99 2.37
N LEU A 279 -11.62 23.11 2.56
CA LEU A 279 -10.36 23.09 1.81
C LEU A 279 -10.49 22.47 0.41
N GLU A 280 -11.36 21.48 0.25
CA GLU A 280 -11.61 20.84 -1.02
C GLU A 280 -13.04 21.17 -1.46
N ASP A 281 -13.16 21.84 -2.60
CA ASP A 281 -14.43 22.22 -3.20
C ASP A 281 -14.81 21.26 -4.34
N ASN A 282 -13.84 20.54 -4.93
CA ASN A 282 -14.11 19.55 -5.96
C ASN A 282 -14.72 18.27 -5.33
N PRO A 283 -15.98 17.91 -5.69
CA PRO A 283 -16.62 16.72 -5.14
C PRO A 283 -15.90 15.41 -5.54
N ILE A 284 -15.27 15.35 -6.72
CA ILE A 284 -14.54 14.15 -7.17
C ILE A 284 -13.33 13.90 -6.27
N ASN A 285 -12.56 14.93 -5.94
CA ASN A 285 -11.40 14.81 -5.05
C ASN A 285 -11.78 14.28 -3.66
N LYS A 286 -12.93 14.72 -3.13
CA LYS A 286 -13.47 14.18 -1.88
C LYS A 286 -13.82 12.71 -2.02
N GLU A 287 -14.52 12.33 -3.09
CA GLU A 287 -14.89 10.92 -3.34
C GLU A 287 -13.62 10.05 -3.52
N CYS A 288 -12.58 10.55 -4.18
CA CYS A 288 -11.27 9.90 -4.31
C CYS A 288 -10.57 9.71 -2.95
N PHE A 289 -10.52 10.75 -2.11
CA PHE A 289 -9.98 10.62 -0.74
C PHE A 289 -10.72 9.54 0.07
N MET A 290 -12.03 9.47 -0.10
CA MET A 290 -12.89 8.49 0.57
C MET A 290 -12.67 7.07 0.08
N ASP A 291 -12.27 6.88 -1.18
CA ASP A 291 -11.88 5.57 -1.73
C ASP A 291 -10.60 5.05 -1.10
N LEU A 292 -9.65 5.92 -0.70
CA LEU A 292 -8.40 5.49 -0.06
C LEU A 292 -8.67 4.69 1.23
N ALA A 293 -9.73 5.03 1.96
CA ALA A 293 -10.09 4.34 3.19
C ALA A 293 -10.64 2.91 2.98
N LEU A 294 -10.87 2.50 1.72
CA LEU A 294 -11.32 1.14 1.40
C LEU A 294 -10.22 0.09 1.48
N PHE A 295 -8.96 0.51 1.55
CA PHE A 295 -7.83 -0.40 1.67
C PHE A 295 -7.55 -0.72 3.16
N PRO A 296 -6.96 -1.89 3.47
CA PRO A 296 -6.62 -2.27 4.85
C PRO A 296 -5.65 -1.28 5.50
N GLU A 297 -5.63 -1.28 6.83
CA GLU A 297 -4.67 -0.48 7.63
C GLU A 297 -3.24 -1.00 7.43
N ASP A 298 -2.26 -0.12 7.57
CA ASP A 298 -0.82 -0.44 7.46
C ASP A 298 -0.41 -1.09 6.13
N GLN A 299 -1.23 -0.97 5.09
CA GLN A 299 -0.93 -1.44 3.75
C GLN A 299 -0.70 -0.26 2.80
N ARG A 300 0.30 -0.42 1.94
CA ARG A 300 0.50 0.49 0.81
C ARG A 300 -0.63 0.30 -0.18
N ILE A 301 -1.23 1.41 -0.59
CA ILE A 301 -2.27 1.41 -1.61
C ILE A 301 -1.59 1.60 -2.96
N PRO A 302 -1.67 0.63 -3.87
CA PRO A 302 -1.08 0.77 -5.21
C PRO A 302 -1.81 1.89 -5.97
N VAL A 303 -1.08 2.91 -6.45
CA VAL A 303 -1.68 4.00 -7.22
C VAL A 303 -2.34 3.48 -8.50
N ALA A 304 -1.74 2.49 -9.15
CA ALA A 304 -2.34 1.84 -10.32
C ALA A 304 -3.72 1.22 -10.03
N ALA A 305 -3.96 0.72 -8.81
CA ALA A 305 -5.29 0.23 -8.41
C ALA A 305 -6.30 1.38 -8.31
N LEU A 306 -5.89 2.53 -7.75
CA LEU A 306 -6.74 3.73 -7.68
C LEU A 306 -7.07 4.28 -9.07
N ILE A 307 -6.12 4.28 -9.99
CA ILE A 307 -6.34 4.69 -11.39
C ILE A 307 -7.40 3.80 -12.03
N ASP A 308 -7.28 2.48 -11.88
CA ASP A 308 -8.25 1.53 -12.44
C ASP A 308 -9.65 1.74 -11.84
N MET A 309 -9.75 2.01 -10.54
CA MET A 309 -11.02 2.36 -9.90
C MET A 309 -11.60 3.65 -10.43
N TRP A 310 -10.81 4.74 -10.45
CA TRP A 310 -11.30 6.08 -10.72
C TRP A 310 -11.61 6.34 -12.19
N ALA A 311 -10.93 5.65 -13.11
CA ALA A 311 -11.29 5.65 -14.52
C ALA A 311 -12.74 5.18 -14.73
N GLU A 312 -13.15 4.11 -14.05
CA GLU A 312 -14.53 3.60 -14.14
C GLU A 312 -15.51 4.40 -13.27
N LEU A 313 -15.13 4.69 -12.03
CA LEU A 313 -16.01 5.33 -11.05
C LEU A 313 -16.34 6.78 -11.42
N TYR A 314 -15.35 7.55 -11.87
CA TYR A 314 -15.47 9.00 -12.06
C TYR A 314 -15.20 9.46 -13.49
N GLY A 315 -14.85 8.53 -14.40
CA GLY A 315 -14.56 8.87 -15.80
C GLY A 315 -13.23 9.58 -15.97
N LEU A 316 -12.27 9.36 -15.06
CA LEU A 316 -10.92 9.88 -15.22
C LEU A 316 -10.21 9.21 -16.40
N ASP A 317 -9.17 9.86 -16.92
CA ASP A 317 -8.39 9.34 -18.04
C ASP A 317 -7.73 7.98 -17.74
N ASN A 318 -7.64 7.15 -18.78
CA ASN A 318 -7.08 5.80 -18.67
C ASN A 318 -5.57 5.79 -18.41
N ASP A 319 -4.90 6.89 -18.72
CA ASP A 319 -3.46 7.08 -18.57
C ASP A 319 -3.10 7.52 -17.15
N GLY A 320 -4.09 7.84 -16.31
CA GLY A 320 -3.90 8.15 -14.89
C GLY A 320 -3.38 9.57 -14.60
N ILE A 321 -3.37 10.47 -15.59
CA ILE A 321 -2.88 11.86 -15.44
C ILE A 321 -3.78 12.64 -14.48
N GLU A 322 -5.09 12.60 -14.68
CA GLU A 322 -6.07 13.24 -13.81
C GLU A 322 -6.05 12.62 -12.41
N ALA A 323 -5.96 11.30 -12.33
CA ALA A 323 -5.82 10.59 -11.06
C ALA A 323 -4.56 11.02 -10.29
N MET A 324 -3.43 11.16 -10.97
CA MET A 324 -2.18 11.65 -10.36
C MET A 324 -2.26 13.12 -9.96
N ASN A 325 -2.97 13.97 -10.70
CA ASN A 325 -3.22 15.34 -10.27
C ASN A 325 -4.00 15.40 -8.95
N ILE A 326 -4.99 14.52 -8.78
CA ILE A 326 -5.74 14.40 -7.52
C ILE A 326 -4.81 13.90 -6.41
N ILE A 327 -4.04 12.85 -6.66
CA ILE A 327 -3.08 12.28 -5.69
C ILE A 327 -2.04 13.31 -5.26
N ASN A 328 -1.40 14.01 -6.19
CA ASN A 328 -0.42 15.04 -5.90
C ASN A 328 -1.04 16.20 -5.10
N LYS A 329 -2.31 16.54 -5.37
CA LYS A 329 -3.04 17.51 -4.55
C LYS A 329 -3.23 17.00 -3.12
N LEU A 330 -3.69 15.76 -2.93
CA LEU A 330 -3.86 15.16 -1.60
C LEU A 330 -2.53 15.05 -0.83
N ASP A 331 -1.44 14.71 -1.53
CA ASP A 331 -0.07 14.67 -0.98
C ASP A 331 0.42 16.05 -0.55
N SER A 332 0.22 17.08 -1.39
CA SER A 332 0.56 18.46 -1.04
C SER A 332 -0.19 18.99 0.20
N MET A 333 -1.37 18.42 0.49
CA MET A 333 -2.19 18.73 1.66
C MET A 333 -1.88 17.84 2.89
N ASN A 334 -0.88 16.95 2.80
CA ASN A 334 -0.59 15.89 3.78
C ASN A 334 -1.81 15.01 4.12
N MET A 335 -2.74 14.85 3.17
CA MET A 335 -3.94 14.02 3.32
C MET A 335 -3.74 12.57 2.89
N ALA A 336 -2.70 12.31 2.10
CA ALA A 336 -2.31 10.99 1.64
C ALA A 336 -0.85 11.09 1.20
N ASN A 337 0.06 10.28 1.73
CA ASN A 337 1.48 10.43 1.41
C ASN A 337 1.83 9.60 0.17
N LEU A 338 2.32 10.26 -0.88
CA LEU A 338 2.77 9.62 -2.10
C LEU A 338 4.20 9.08 -1.91
N LEU A 339 4.31 7.77 -1.98
CA LEU A 339 5.56 7.03 -2.00
C LEU A 339 5.89 6.62 -3.44
N VAL A 340 7.07 7.00 -3.93
CA VAL A 340 7.59 6.52 -5.21
C VAL A 340 8.70 5.53 -4.94
N ALA A 341 8.44 4.24 -5.15
CA ALA A 341 9.36 3.15 -4.81
C ALA A 341 10.61 3.11 -5.71
N ARG A 342 10.54 3.63 -6.94
CA ARG A 342 11.70 3.86 -7.82
C ARG A 342 11.34 5.02 -8.74
N LYS A 343 12.23 6.00 -8.90
CA LYS A 343 12.11 7.03 -9.93
C LYS A 343 12.85 6.56 -11.17
N ASN A 344 12.13 6.18 -12.21
CA ASN A 344 12.71 5.91 -13.52
C ASN A 344 12.59 7.17 -14.38
N ALA A 345 13.56 7.41 -15.25
CA ALA A 345 13.51 8.52 -16.21
C ALA A 345 12.29 8.46 -17.14
N SER A 346 11.70 7.28 -17.31
CA SER A 346 10.52 7.06 -18.14
C SER A 346 9.18 7.24 -17.41
N ASP A 347 9.17 7.42 -16.08
CA ASP A 347 7.92 7.50 -15.30
C ASP A 347 7.05 8.72 -15.66
N THR A 348 7.65 9.79 -16.20
CA THR A 348 6.91 11.01 -16.61
C THR A 348 6.16 10.86 -17.92
N GLU A 349 6.54 9.92 -18.79
CA GLU A 349 5.95 9.77 -20.14
C GLU A 349 5.38 8.37 -20.41
N ASN A 350 5.77 7.34 -19.65
CA ASN A 350 5.21 5.98 -19.78
C ASN A 350 3.83 5.82 -19.14
N TYR A 351 3.41 6.75 -18.28
CA TYR A 351 2.12 6.73 -17.55
C TYR A 351 1.84 5.42 -16.76
N TYR A 352 2.87 4.61 -16.49
CA TYR A 352 2.77 3.39 -15.69
C TYR A 352 3.19 3.65 -14.24
N TYR A 353 2.21 3.92 -13.39
CA TYR A 353 2.41 4.24 -11.97
C TYR A 353 2.54 2.99 -11.07
N ASN A 354 3.08 1.88 -11.58
CA ASN A 354 3.21 0.62 -10.82
C ASN A 354 4.18 0.73 -9.62
N ASN A 355 5.12 1.67 -9.67
CA ASN A 355 6.05 1.97 -8.57
C ASN A 355 5.52 3.02 -7.59
N HIS A 356 4.32 3.56 -7.80
CA HIS A 356 3.74 4.60 -6.95
C HIS A 356 2.74 3.98 -5.98
N PHE A 357 2.85 4.39 -4.71
CA PHE A 357 2.02 3.90 -3.62
C PHE A 357 1.53 5.06 -2.77
N ILE A 358 0.34 4.91 -2.20
CA ILE A 358 -0.15 5.82 -1.17
C ILE A 358 0.00 5.15 0.19
N VAL A 359 0.56 5.90 1.14
CA VAL A 359 0.54 5.59 2.56
C VAL A 359 -0.43 6.55 3.23
N LEU A 360 -1.52 6.01 3.77
CA LEU A 360 -2.55 6.80 4.42
C LEU A 360 -2.38 6.73 5.93
N HIS A 361 -2.23 7.88 6.59
CA HIS A 361 -2.18 7.91 8.05
C HIS A 361 -3.52 7.43 8.65
N ASP A 362 -3.46 6.63 9.71
CA ASP A 362 -4.63 6.01 10.36
C ASP A 362 -5.75 6.99 10.73
N LEU A 363 -5.43 8.19 11.23
CA LEU A 363 -6.46 9.18 11.56
C LEU A 363 -7.20 9.68 10.30
N LEU A 364 -6.51 9.75 9.16
CA LEU A 364 -7.10 10.12 7.87
C LEU A 364 -7.89 8.96 7.26
N ARG A 365 -7.42 7.73 7.45
CA ARG A 365 -8.19 6.52 7.16
C ARG A 365 -9.47 6.45 8.00
N GLU A 366 -9.38 6.71 9.31
CA GLU A 366 -10.52 6.83 10.22
C GLU A 366 -11.49 7.93 9.79
N LEU A 367 -10.99 9.06 9.31
CA LEU A 367 -11.82 10.14 8.75
C LEU A 367 -12.57 9.68 7.49
N GLY A 368 -11.89 9.04 6.55
CA GLY A 368 -12.53 8.46 5.36
C GLY A 368 -13.58 7.42 5.73
N ASN A 369 -13.25 6.51 6.65
CA ASN A 369 -14.18 5.53 7.19
C ASN A 369 -15.38 6.17 7.89
N TYR A 370 -15.15 7.18 8.73
CA TYR A 370 -16.22 7.88 9.43
C TYR A 370 -17.22 8.53 8.48
N GLN A 371 -16.72 9.11 7.38
CA GLN A 371 -17.57 9.71 6.36
C GLN A 371 -18.27 8.63 5.50
N ASN A 372 -17.60 7.53 5.15
CA ASN A 372 -18.19 6.41 4.39
C ASN A 372 -19.31 5.72 5.17
N ASN A 373 -19.23 5.78 6.49
CA ASN A 373 -20.18 5.18 7.41
C ASN A 373 -21.31 6.10 7.86
N GLN A 374 -21.43 7.32 7.31
CA GLN A 374 -22.57 8.18 7.57
C GLN A 374 -23.86 7.57 7.00
N GLY A 375 -24.96 7.72 7.73
CA GLY A 375 -26.26 7.18 7.33
C GLY A 375 -26.40 5.65 7.47
N PRO A 376 -27.59 5.12 7.11
CA PRO A 376 -27.89 3.69 7.14
C PRO A 376 -27.10 2.92 6.06
N ILE A 377 -26.81 1.64 6.30
CA ILE A 377 -25.99 0.78 5.41
C ILE A 377 -26.58 0.75 3.99
N GLU A 378 -27.91 0.73 3.90
CA GLU A 378 -28.69 0.71 2.66
C GLU A 378 -28.61 2.01 1.83
N GLN A 379 -27.88 3.03 2.28
CA GLN A 379 -27.69 4.28 1.54
C GLN A 379 -26.22 4.60 1.26
N ARG A 380 -25.31 3.71 1.67
CA ARG A 380 -23.87 3.97 1.57
C ARG A 380 -23.37 3.68 0.16
N LYS A 381 -22.63 4.63 -0.41
CA LYS A 381 -21.96 4.47 -1.71
C LYS A 381 -20.84 3.44 -1.67
N ARG A 382 -20.21 3.27 -0.51
CA ARG A 382 -19.06 2.37 -0.31
C ARG A 382 -19.27 1.51 0.92
N LEU A 383 -18.87 0.26 0.83
CA LEU A 383 -18.85 -0.66 1.96
C LEU A 383 -17.48 -1.30 2.07
N LEU A 384 -16.94 -1.25 3.29
CA LEU A 384 -15.79 -2.05 3.69
C LEU A 384 -16.31 -3.15 4.60
N ILE A 385 -16.01 -4.39 4.22
CA ILE A 385 -16.35 -5.60 4.96
C ILE A 385 -15.05 -6.23 5.40
N ASP A 386 -14.84 -6.27 6.70
CA ASP A 386 -13.81 -7.11 7.30
C ASP A 386 -14.47 -8.39 7.82
N ILE A 387 -14.31 -9.51 7.09
CA ILE A 387 -14.90 -10.79 7.50
C ILE A 387 -14.15 -11.36 8.72
N ASN A 388 -13.01 -10.78 9.10
CA ASN A 388 -12.24 -11.22 10.25
C ASN A 388 -12.88 -10.82 11.58
N GLU A 389 -13.65 -9.72 11.60
CA GLU A 389 -14.30 -9.18 12.80
C GLU A 389 -15.63 -9.86 13.18
N TYR A 390 -16.15 -10.76 12.33
CA TYR A 390 -17.36 -11.54 12.63
C TYR A 390 -17.26 -12.32 13.95
N LYS A 391 -16.07 -12.84 14.28
CA LYS A 391 -15.79 -13.53 15.57
C LYS A 391 -15.35 -12.59 16.69
N ARG A 392 -14.80 -11.42 16.36
CA ARG A 392 -14.25 -10.46 17.33
C ARG A 392 -15.36 -9.67 18.03
N ASP A 393 -16.47 -9.42 17.34
CA ASP A 393 -17.55 -8.55 17.84
C ASP A 393 -18.56 -9.20 18.79
N GLN A 394 -18.70 -10.52 18.80
CA GLN A 394 -19.51 -11.17 19.85
C GLN A 394 -18.86 -10.97 21.23
N TRP A 395 -17.53 -10.81 21.28
CA TRP A 395 -16.76 -10.57 22.50
C TRP A 395 -16.61 -9.07 22.84
N LEU A 396 -16.39 -8.20 21.85
CA LEU A 396 -16.29 -6.73 22.06
C LEU A 396 -17.63 -6.09 22.44
N ALA A 397 -18.76 -6.66 22.01
CA ALA A 397 -20.10 -6.21 22.39
C ALA A 397 -20.32 -6.18 23.92
N GLU A 398 -19.55 -6.95 24.69
CA GLU A 398 -19.65 -7.02 26.14
C GLU A 398 -18.73 -6.05 26.89
N LYS A 399 -17.72 -5.43 26.26
CA LYS A 399 -16.74 -4.61 27.00
C LYS A 399 -16.40 -3.20 26.50
N GLN A 400 -16.40 -2.85 25.20
CA GLN A 400 -16.20 -1.45 24.78
C GLN A 400 -16.86 -1.08 23.44
N ARG A 401 -17.49 0.10 23.42
CA ARG A 401 -18.33 0.64 22.32
C ARG A 401 -17.53 1.49 21.31
N GLY A 402 -16.73 0.84 20.45
CA GLY A 402 -16.08 1.48 19.30
C GLY A 402 -17.05 1.85 18.15
N ALA A 403 -16.57 2.59 17.15
CA ALA A 403 -17.35 2.93 15.95
C ALA A 403 -17.45 1.74 14.97
N MET A 404 -16.34 1.02 14.73
CA MET A 404 -16.27 -0.17 13.87
C MET A 404 -17.15 -1.32 14.38
N SER A 405 -17.03 -1.67 15.66
CA SER A 405 -17.86 -2.70 16.32
C SER A 405 -19.38 -2.45 16.22
N ARG A 406 -19.82 -1.17 16.21
CA ARG A 406 -21.24 -0.82 15.97
C ARG A 406 -21.67 -1.03 14.52
N ILE A 407 -20.77 -0.90 13.55
CA ILE A 407 -21.06 -1.04 12.13
C ILE A 407 -21.16 -2.52 11.78
N LEU A 408 -20.22 -3.32 12.25
CA LEU A 408 -20.19 -4.76 12.02
C LEU A 408 -21.30 -5.46 12.77
N SER A 409 -21.58 -5.11 14.03
CA SER A 409 -22.77 -5.65 14.73
C SER A 409 -24.09 -5.27 14.04
N LYS A 410 -24.17 -4.10 13.39
CA LYS A 410 -25.31 -3.73 12.53
C LYS A 410 -25.31 -4.55 11.23
N PHE A 411 -24.16 -4.75 10.60
CA PHE A 411 -24.01 -5.52 9.36
C PHE A 411 -24.26 -7.02 9.58
N VAL A 412 -23.82 -7.60 10.70
CA VAL A 412 -24.10 -8.98 11.11
C VAL A 412 -25.59 -9.15 11.38
N LYS A 413 -26.22 -8.23 12.14
CA LYS A 413 -27.69 -8.20 12.25
C LYS A 413 -28.41 -7.98 10.92
N TRP A 414 -27.71 -7.42 9.94
CA TRP A 414 -28.24 -7.18 8.59
C TRP A 414 -28.13 -8.45 7.73
N CYS A 415 -27.02 -9.18 7.78
CA CYS A 415 -26.78 -10.45 7.07
C CYS A 415 -27.55 -11.64 7.64
N VAL A 416 -27.76 -11.71 8.96
CA VAL A 416 -28.46 -12.82 9.64
C VAL A 416 -29.99 -12.82 9.36
N LYS A 417 -30.50 -11.85 8.60
CA LYS A 417 -31.93 -11.80 8.23
C LYS A 417 -32.21 -12.75 7.06
N PRO A 418 -33.35 -13.48 7.06
CA PRO A 418 -33.63 -14.60 6.16
C PRO A 418 -33.92 -14.24 4.69
N LYS A 419 -33.55 -13.03 4.21
CA LYS A 419 -33.72 -12.64 2.79
C LYS A 419 -32.45 -11.95 2.28
N PRO A 420 -31.93 -12.31 1.09
CA PRO A 420 -30.89 -11.55 0.43
C PRO A 420 -31.40 -10.13 0.21
N ARG A 421 -30.62 -9.13 0.61
CA ARG A 421 -30.98 -7.71 0.48
C ARG A 421 -29.95 -7.02 -0.39
N GLN A 422 -30.45 -6.25 -1.36
CA GLN A 422 -29.65 -5.47 -2.30
C GLN A 422 -28.64 -4.59 -1.56
N VAL A 423 -27.39 -4.64 -2.01
CA VAL A 423 -26.35 -3.70 -1.61
C VAL A 423 -26.33 -2.57 -2.64
N PRO A 424 -26.76 -1.34 -2.29
CA PRO A 424 -26.72 -0.20 -3.22
C PRO A 424 -25.33 0.43 -3.31
N ALA A 425 -24.33 -0.16 -2.65
CA ALA A 425 -22.97 0.33 -2.70
C ALA A 425 -22.38 0.12 -4.09
N ARG A 426 -21.80 1.18 -4.63
CA ARG A 426 -21.11 1.19 -5.91
C ARG A 426 -19.70 0.60 -5.80
N THR A 427 -19.09 0.72 -4.62
CA THR A 427 -17.77 0.14 -4.33
C THR A 427 -17.84 -0.76 -3.12
N LEU A 428 -17.28 -1.96 -3.25
CA LEU A 428 -17.21 -2.96 -2.19
C LEU A 428 -15.75 -3.38 -1.97
N SER A 429 -15.28 -3.28 -0.73
CA SER A 429 -13.98 -3.81 -0.31
C SER A 429 -14.19 -4.91 0.72
N ILE A 430 -13.57 -6.06 0.50
CA ILE A 430 -13.71 -7.25 1.35
C ILE A 430 -12.32 -7.73 1.76
N SER A 431 -12.09 -7.82 3.07
CA SER A 431 -10.91 -8.48 3.64
C SER A 431 -11.24 -9.93 4.01
N ILE A 432 -10.44 -10.87 3.51
CA ILE A 432 -10.66 -12.32 3.62
C ILE A 432 -9.38 -13.00 4.08
N ASP A 433 -9.46 -13.84 5.10
CA ASP A 433 -8.36 -14.71 5.51
C ASP A 433 -8.73 -16.20 5.54
N GLU A 434 -7.76 -17.04 5.90
CA GLU A 434 -7.88 -18.50 5.93
C GLU A 434 -9.07 -19.01 6.77
N ASN A 435 -9.62 -18.22 7.70
CA ASN A 435 -10.66 -18.67 8.63
C ASN A 435 -12.10 -18.32 8.19
N CYS A 436 -12.29 -17.58 7.09
CA CYS A 436 -13.57 -16.90 6.79
C CYS A 436 -14.02 -16.97 5.31
N ALA A 437 -13.48 -17.89 4.50
CA ALA A 437 -13.74 -17.94 3.05
C ALA A 437 -15.20 -18.23 2.61
N SER A 438 -16.11 -18.63 3.52
CA SER A 438 -17.45 -19.14 3.17
C SER A 438 -18.62 -18.13 3.25
N ASP A 439 -18.44 -16.96 3.88
CA ASP A 439 -19.59 -16.22 4.46
C ASP A 439 -20.15 -15.08 3.60
N TRP A 440 -19.48 -14.67 2.50
CA TRP A 440 -19.97 -13.59 1.63
C TRP A 440 -21.00 -14.04 0.58
N SER A 441 -21.27 -15.34 0.49
CA SER A 441 -22.27 -15.95 -0.42
C SER A 441 -23.71 -15.47 -0.19
N GLN A 442 -24.00 -14.85 0.96
CA GLN A 442 -25.35 -14.36 1.33
C GLN A 442 -25.63 -12.91 0.89
N ILE A 443 -24.63 -12.22 0.35
CA ILE A 443 -24.75 -10.82 -0.08
C ILE A 443 -25.09 -10.78 -1.57
N GLN A 444 -26.10 -9.99 -1.95
CA GLN A 444 -26.46 -9.76 -3.34
C GLN A 444 -25.94 -8.38 -3.78
N PRO A 445 -24.79 -8.30 -4.48
CA PRO A 445 -24.08 -7.05 -4.73
C PRO A 445 -24.35 -6.58 -6.16
N ASP A 446 -25.63 -6.51 -6.54
CA ASP A 446 -26.10 -6.22 -7.89
C ASP A 446 -25.71 -4.81 -8.38
N GLN A 447 -25.48 -3.87 -7.46
CA GLN A 447 -25.11 -2.49 -7.78
C GLN A 447 -23.60 -2.22 -7.74
N VAL A 448 -22.77 -3.22 -7.39
CA VAL A 448 -21.32 -3.02 -7.23
C VAL A 448 -20.66 -2.86 -8.60
N GLU A 449 -19.94 -1.76 -8.78
CA GLU A 449 -19.16 -1.45 -9.97
C GLU A 449 -17.66 -1.70 -9.75
N VAL A 450 -17.19 -1.61 -8.52
CA VAL A 450 -15.80 -1.87 -8.14
C VAL A 450 -15.75 -2.84 -6.96
N LEU A 451 -15.01 -3.93 -7.10
CA LEU A 451 -14.76 -4.91 -6.05
C LEU A 451 -13.26 -4.97 -5.73
N ILE A 452 -12.91 -4.75 -4.47
CA ILE A 452 -11.57 -4.92 -3.92
C ILE A 452 -11.57 -6.13 -3.00
N LEU A 453 -10.75 -7.14 -3.30
CA LEU A 453 -10.55 -8.32 -2.47
C LEU A 453 -9.15 -8.27 -1.86
N ASN A 454 -9.11 -8.03 -0.55
CA ASN A 454 -7.89 -8.06 0.25
C ASN A 454 -7.73 -9.46 0.85
N LEU A 455 -6.91 -10.29 0.23
CA LEU A 455 -6.71 -11.67 0.62
C LEU A 455 -5.54 -11.82 1.58
N GLN A 456 -5.69 -12.72 2.53
CA GLN A 456 -4.63 -13.21 3.41
C GLN A 456 -4.81 -14.72 3.61
N THR A 457 -4.76 -15.44 2.50
CA THR A 457 -4.98 -16.89 2.43
C THR A 457 -4.08 -17.49 1.36
N LYS A 458 -3.78 -18.78 1.47
CA LYS A 458 -3.01 -19.51 0.46
C LYS A 458 -3.83 -19.88 -0.76
N GLN A 459 -5.14 -20.06 -0.59
CA GLN A 459 -6.04 -20.42 -1.68
C GLN A 459 -7.35 -19.66 -1.52
N TYR A 460 -7.92 -19.24 -2.63
CA TYR A 460 -9.21 -18.55 -2.67
C TYR A 460 -10.02 -19.02 -3.86
N SER A 461 -11.33 -19.18 -3.63
CA SER A 461 -12.30 -19.50 -4.67
C SER A 461 -13.37 -18.43 -4.71
N PHE A 462 -13.65 -17.91 -5.90
CA PHE A 462 -14.73 -16.96 -6.11
C PHE A 462 -16.07 -17.65 -5.89
N PRO A 463 -17.00 -17.12 -5.08
CA PRO A 463 -18.30 -17.74 -4.90
C PRO A 463 -19.22 -17.51 -6.10
N GLU A 464 -20.13 -18.45 -6.30
CA GLU A 464 -21.10 -18.44 -7.40
C GLU A 464 -21.98 -17.18 -7.44
N SER A 465 -22.24 -16.55 -6.30
CA SER A 465 -22.98 -15.28 -6.22
C SER A 465 -22.33 -14.14 -7.01
N MET A 466 -21.02 -14.22 -7.27
CA MET A 466 -20.34 -13.24 -8.11
C MET A 466 -20.88 -13.19 -9.53
N LYS A 467 -21.46 -14.29 -10.03
CA LYS A 467 -22.07 -14.31 -11.37
C LYS A 467 -23.21 -13.29 -11.53
N GLU A 468 -23.84 -12.90 -10.42
CA GLU A 468 -24.95 -11.95 -10.39
C GLU A 468 -24.49 -10.48 -10.36
N MET A 469 -23.19 -10.19 -10.25
CA MET A 469 -22.64 -8.83 -10.18
C MET A 469 -22.60 -8.14 -11.55
N SER A 470 -23.75 -8.02 -12.20
CA SER A 470 -23.87 -7.54 -13.58
C SER A 470 -23.29 -6.14 -13.82
N LYS A 471 -23.14 -5.30 -12.79
CA LYS A 471 -22.58 -3.95 -12.89
C LYS A 471 -21.08 -3.88 -12.65
N LEU A 472 -20.42 -4.99 -12.30
CA LEU A 472 -19.00 -4.97 -11.95
C LEU A 472 -18.15 -4.58 -13.17
N ARG A 473 -17.35 -3.52 -13.01
CA ARG A 473 -16.44 -2.96 -14.03
C ARG A 473 -14.98 -3.11 -13.66
N VAL A 474 -14.65 -3.12 -12.37
CA VAL A 474 -13.28 -3.27 -11.88
C VAL A 474 -13.21 -4.36 -10.82
N LEU A 475 -12.28 -5.30 -10.99
CA LEU A 475 -11.90 -6.28 -9.99
C LEU A 475 -10.44 -6.06 -9.59
N ILE A 476 -10.21 -5.78 -8.32
CA ILE A 476 -8.88 -5.68 -7.72
C ILE A 476 -8.74 -6.81 -6.70
N VAL A 477 -7.72 -7.65 -6.87
CA VAL A 477 -7.38 -8.72 -5.91
C VAL A 477 -5.96 -8.49 -5.44
N ILE A 478 -5.80 -8.23 -4.14
CA ILE A 478 -4.50 -7.98 -3.51
C ILE A 478 -4.32 -9.00 -2.41
N ASN A 479 -3.27 -9.83 -2.53
CA ASN A 479 -2.89 -10.73 -1.47
C ASN A 479 -1.78 -10.12 -0.59
N HIS A 480 -2.09 -9.95 0.69
CA HIS A 480 -1.19 -9.41 1.71
C HIS A 480 -0.35 -10.51 2.39
N GLY A 481 -0.63 -11.78 2.10
CA GLY A 481 0.13 -12.93 2.62
C GLY A 481 1.54 -13.05 2.04
N PHE A 482 2.45 -13.70 2.76
CA PHE A 482 3.86 -13.90 2.35
C PHE A 482 4.01 -14.68 1.05
N ARG A 483 3.21 -15.72 0.90
CA ARG A 483 3.19 -16.57 -0.29
C ARG A 483 2.07 -16.13 -1.23
N PRO A 484 2.25 -16.29 -2.56
CA PRO A 484 1.17 -16.02 -3.49
C PRO A 484 -0.08 -16.85 -3.16
N CYS A 485 -1.26 -16.23 -3.24
CA CYS A 485 -2.54 -16.91 -3.08
C CYS A 485 -2.94 -17.58 -4.40
N GLU A 486 -3.26 -18.87 -4.39
CA GLU A 486 -3.78 -19.57 -5.55
C GLU A 486 -5.27 -19.23 -5.75
N LEU A 487 -5.57 -18.56 -6.86
CA LEU A 487 -6.93 -18.26 -7.26
C LEU A 487 -7.49 -19.44 -8.05
N ASN A 488 -8.40 -20.17 -7.41
CA ASN A 488 -9.17 -21.22 -8.05
C ASN A 488 -10.36 -20.62 -8.81
N ASN A 489 -11.01 -21.45 -9.63
CA ASN A 489 -12.30 -21.20 -10.28
C ASN A 489 -12.49 -19.80 -10.91
N PHE A 490 -11.46 -19.29 -11.59
CA PHE A 490 -11.46 -17.97 -12.24
C PHE A 490 -12.58 -17.83 -13.30
N GLU A 491 -13.04 -18.97 -13.85
CA GLU A 491 -14.15 -19.06 -14.81
C GLU A 491 -15.50 -18.58 -14.27
N VAL A 492 -15.68 -18.48 -12.95
CA VAL A 492 -16.89 -17.87 -12.35
C VAL A 492 -17.09 -16.44 -12.86
N LEU A 493 -15.99 -15.74 -13.14
CA LEU A 493 -16.01 -14.35 -13.59
C LEU A 493 -16.41 -14.21 -15.08
N ASN A 494 -16.52 -15.32 -15.84
CA ASN A 494 -16.84 -15.29 -17.27
C ASN A 494 -18.23 -14.70 -17.58
N SER A 495 -19.17 -14.77 -16.62
CA SER A 495 -20.51 -14.22 -16.81
C SER A 495 -20.57 -12.69 -16.66
N LEU A 496 -19.47 -12.06 -16.23
CA LEU A 496 -19.40 -10.63 -15.94
C LEU A 496 -19.15 -9.83 -17.21
N SER A 497 -20.22 -9.55 -17.96
CA SER A 497 -20.11 -8.86 -19.24
C SER A 497 -19.62 -7.41 -19.14
N ASN A 498 -19.75 -6.74 -17.99
CA ASN A 498 -19.31 -5.34 -17.86
C ASN A 498 -17.91 -5.19 -17.27
N LEU A 499 -17.23 -6.30 -16.95
CA LEU A 499 -15.91 -6.28 -16.33
C LEU A 499 -14.87 -5.77 -17.34
N ASN A 500 -14.36 -4.58 -17.06
CA ASN A 500 -13.48 -3.82 -17.94
C ASN A 500 -12.01 -3.89 -17.51
N ARG A 501 -11.76 -3.97 -16.20
CA ARG A 501 -10.42 -3.94 -15.62
C ARG A 501 -10.25 -5.03 -14.57
N ILE A 502 -9.17 -5.79 -14.68
CA ILE A 502 -8.74 -6.76 -13.69
C ILE A 502 -7.32 -6.42 -13.26
N ARG A 503 -7.12 -6.25 -11.96
CA ARG A 503 -5.80 -6.13 -11.34
C ARG A 503 -5.61 -7.23 -10.30
N LEU A 504 -4.53 -7.98 -10.46
CA LEU A 504 -4.16 -9.08 -9.59
C LEU A 504 -2.78 -8.80 -8.99
N GLU A 505 -2.65 -8.92 -7.67
CA GLU A 505 -1.39 -8.73 -6.97
C GLU A 505 -1.07 -9.91 -6.05
N ARG A 506 0.15 -10.46 -6.22
CA ARG A 506 0.70 -11.54 -5.38
C ARG A 506 -0.19 -12.78 -5.37
N VAL A 507 -0.70 -13.18 -6.54
CA VAL A 507 -1.53 -14.37 -6.72
C VAL A 507 -0.97 -15.34 -7.76
N SER A 508 -1.37 -16.60 -7.67
CA SER A 508 -1.14 -17.62 -8.70
C SER A 508 -2.44 -17.87 -9.44
N VAL A 509 -2.41 -17.74 -10.76
CA VAL A 509 -3.58 -17.99 -11.62
C VAL A 509 -3.28 -19.22 -12.49
N PRO A 510 -3.94 -20.37 -12.23
CA PRO A 510 -3.68 -21.61 -12.96
C PRO A 510 -4.28 -21.59 -14.37
N SER A 511 -5.41 -20.91 -14.57
CA SER A 511 -6.08 -20.77 -15.87
C SER A 511 -6.90 -19.49 -15.90
N PHE A 512 -6.89 -18.80 -17.04
CA PHE A 512 -7.83 -17.71 -17.30
C PHE A 512 -9.14 -18.23 -17.88
N GLY A 513 -10.21 -17.49 -17.64
CA GLY A 513 -11.49 -17.65 -18.32
C GLY A 513 -11.62 -16.76 -19.56
N THR A 514 -12.84 -16.64 -20.09
CA THR A 514 -13.14 -15.83 -21.29
C THR A 514 -13.77 -14.50 -20.90
N PHE A 515 -13.06 -13.41 -21.15
CA PHE A 515 -13.45 -12.04 -20.79
C PHE A 515 -13.53 -11.14 -22.03
N LYS A 516 -14.68 -11.19 -22.71
CA LYS A 516 -14.86 -10.52 -24.01
C LYS A 516 -14.75 -8.99 -23.94
N ASN A 517 -15.06 -8.37 -22.80
CA ASN A 517 -15.12 -6.92 -22.68
C ASN A 517 -13.98 -6.33 -21.85
N LEU A 518 -13.02 -7.17 -21.42
CA LEU A 518 -11.88 -6.71 -20.64
C LEU A 518 -10.97 -5.84 -21.51
N LYS A 519 -10.71 -4.60 -21.07
CA LYS A 519 -9.80 -3.67 -21.73
C LYS A 519 -8.44 -3.58 -21.05
N LYS A 520 -8.36 -3.84 -19.75
CA LYS A 520 -7.08 -3.81 -19.01
C LYS A 520 -6.88 -5.01 -18.11
N LEU A 521 -5.70 -5.61 -18.21
CA LEU A 521 -5.23 -6.68 -17.33
C LEU A 521 -3.90 -6.27 -16.70
N SER A 522 -3.86 -6.21 -15.37
CA SER A 522 -2.66 -5.88 -14.60
C SER A 522 -2.27 -7.04 -13.68
N LEU A 523 -1.03 -7.50 -13.81
CA LEU A 523 -0.47 -8.64 -13.08
C LEU A 523 0.78 -8.18 -12.32
N TYR A 524 0.68 -8.02 -11.00
CA TYR A 524 1.80 -7.61 -10.15
C TYR A 524 2.23 -8.77 -9.25
N MET A 525 3.50 -9.17 -9.30
CA MET A 525 4.04 -10.30 -8.53
C MET A 525 3.21 -11.59 -8.67
N CYS A 526 2.62 -11.81 -9.85
CA CYS A 526 1.77 -12.96 -10.10
C CYS A 526 2.56 -14.17 -10.63
N ASN A 527 2.03 -15.36 -10.38
CA ASN A 527 2.44 -16.58 -11.07
C ASN A 527 1.38 -16.96 -12.11
N THR A 528 1.70 -16.74 -13.39
CA THR A 528 0.81 -17.06 -14.52
C THR A 528 1.38 -18.13 -15.44
N ARG A 529 2.45 -18.82 -15.01
CA ARG A 529 3.14 -19.82 -15.83
C ARG A 529 2.18 -20.89 -16.34
N LEU A 530 1.33 -21.43 -15.45
CA LEU A 530 0.34 -22.43 -15.82
C LEU A 530 -0.70 -21.86 -16.79
N ALA A 531 -1.18 -20.64 -16.56
CA ALA A 531 -2.19 -20.03 -17.42
C ALA A 531 -1.67 -19.71 -18.82
N PHE A 532 -0.40 -19.29 -18.96
CA PHE A 532 0.20 -18.95 -20.26
C PHE A 532 0.79 -20.17 -20.99
N GLU A 533 1.42 -21.13 -20.29
CA GLU A 533 2.07 -22.29 -20.94
C GLU A 533 1.15 -23.51 -21.08
N LYS A 534 0.21 -23.70 -20.14
CA LYS A 534 -0.61 -24.91 -20.00
C LYS A 534 -2.11 -24.64 -19.95
N GLY A 535 -2.52 -23.40 -20.25
CA GLY A 535 -3.92 -23.02 -20.29
C GLY A 535 -4.67 -23.84 -21.34
N SER A 536 -5.92 -24.19 -21.04
CA SER A 536 -6.81 -24.88 -21.99
C SER A 536 -7.34 -23.96 -23.10
N ILE A 537 -7.17 -22.65 -22.94
CA ILE A 537 -7.68 -21.59 -23.82
C ILE A 537 -6.50 -20.68 -24.15
N GLU A 538 -6.40 -20.24 -25.40
CA GLU A 538 -5.38 -19.26 -25.78
C GLU A 538 -5.66 -17.91 -25.13
N ILE A 539 -4.61 -17.10 -24.94
CA ILE A 539 -4.76 -15.78 -24.33
C ILE A 539 -5.62 -14.83 -25.19
N SER A 540 -5.56 -15.00 -26.52
CA SER A 540 -6.37 -14.29 -27.51
C SER A 540 -7.86 -14.56 -27.33
N ASP A 541 -8.22 -15.81 -27.11
CA ASP A 541 -9.60 -16.21 -26.82
C ASP A 541 -10.04 -15.77 -25.41
N SER A 542 -9.09 -15.70 -24.47
CA SER A 542 -9.36 -15.24 -23.10
C SER A 542 -9.63 -13.74 -23.03
N PHE A 543 -8.89 -12.93 -23.79
CA PHE A 543 -8.96 -11.46 -23.75
C PHE A 543 -8.99 -10.83 -25.16
N PRO A 544 -10.02 -11.10 -25.97
CA PRO A 544 -10.01 -10.74 -27.40
C PRO A 544 -10.06 -9.24 -27.68
N ASN A 545 -10.46 -8.42 -26.70
CA ASN A 545 -10.60 -6.97 -26.84
C ASN A 545 -9.67 -6.18 -25.91
N LEU A 546 -8.63 -6.82 -25.37
CA LEU A 546 -7.68 -6.19 -24.45
C LEU A 546 -6.94 -5.03 -25.12
N GLU A 547 -6.84 -3.90 -24.44
CA GLU A 547 -6.16 -2.69 -24.94
C GLU A 547 -4.86 -2.41 -24.16
N ASP A 548 -4.79 -2.78 -22.87
CA ASP A 548 -3.64 -2.56 -21.99
C ASP A 548 -3.30 -3.83 -21.19
N LEU A 549 -2.07 -4.32 -21.38
CA LEU A 549 -1.50 -5.43 -20.64
C LEU A 549 -0.30 -4.95 -19.83
N SER A 550 -0.40 -5.02 -18.50
CA SER A 550 0.69 -4.69 -17.59
C SER A 550 1.10 -5.92 -16.77
N ILE A 551 2.38 -6.26 -16.81
CA ILE A 551 2.97 -7.38 -16.06
C ILE A 551 4.20 -6.89 -15.32
N ASP A 552 4.21 -6.95 -14.00
CA ASP A 552 5.30 -6.43 -13.18
C ASP A 552 5.72 -7.42 -12.10
N TYR A 553 7.04 -7.53 -11.85
CA TYR A 553 7.64 -8.43 -10.86
C TYR A 553 7.21 -9.91 -10.95
N CYS A 554 6.80 -10.39 -12.12
CA CYS A 554 6.38 -11.78 -12.33
C CYS A 554 7.59 -12.68 -12.58
N LYS A 555 8.21 -13.15 -11.48
CA LYS A 555 9.51 -13.86 -11.47
C LYS A 555 9.58 -15.17 -12.27
N GLU A 556 8.45 -15.76 -12.58
CA GLU A 556 8.36 -17.04 -13.33
C GLU A 556 7.97 -16.84 -14.80
N LEU A 557 7.79 -15.60 -15.27
CA LEU A 557 7.50 -15.32 -16.67
C LEU A 557 8.77 -15.50 -17.52
N MET A 558 8.81 -16.56 -18.34
CA MET A 558 9.94 -16.87 -19.23
C MET A 558 9.75 -16.34 -20.66
N ALA A 559 8.50 -16.35 -21.14
CA ALA A 559 8.10 -15.83 -22.44
C ALA A 559 6.62 -15.40 -22.37
N LEU A 560 6.23 -14.45 -23.21
CA LEU A 560 4.80 -14.21 -23.48
C LEU A 560 4.25 -15.29 -24.42
N PRO A 561 3.00 -15.74 -24.24
CA PRO A 561 2.39 -16.71 -25.15
C PRO A 561 2.16 -16.09 -26.54
N SER A 562 2.32 -16.88 -27.60
CA SER A 562 2.21 -16.41 -28.99
C SER A 562 0.84 -15.81 -29.33
N GLY A 563 -0.23 -16.31 -28.69
CA GLY A 563 -1.58 -15.80 -28.88
C GLY A 563 -1.76 -14.34 -28.45
N VAL A 564 -0.82 -13.73 -27.70
CA VAL A 564 -0.85 -12.28 -27.42
C VAL A 564 -0.88 -11.49 -28.72
N CYS A 565 -0.14 -11.96 -29.74
CA CYS A 565 -0.01 -11.29 -31.04
C CYS A 565 -1.31 -11.26 -31.86
N ASP A 566 -2.28 -12.09 -31.52
CA ASP A 566 -3.57 -12.12 -32.21
C ASP A 566 -4.61 -11.20 -31.52
N ILE A 567 -4.26 -10.54 -30.41
CA ILE A 567 -5.08 -9.52 -29.75
C ILE A 567 -4.83 -8.16 -30.40
N THR A 568 -5.36 -7.95 -31.60
CA THR A 568 -5.10 -6.76 -32.42
C THR A 568 -5.61 -5.46 -31.79
N SER A 569 -6.43 -5.51 -30.74
CA SER A 569 -6.88 -4.34 -29.98
C SER A 569 -5.83 -3.75 -29.03
N LEU A 570 -4.73 -4.47 -28.76
CA LEU A 570 -3.70 -4.01 -27.83
C LEU A 570 -3.07 -2.70 -28.30
N LYS A 571 -3.06 -1.71 -27.40
CA LYS A 571 -2.43 -0.40 -27.56
C LYS A 571 -1.21 -0.25 -26.67
N LYS A 572 -1.19 -0.90 -25.51
CA LYS A 572 -0.10 -0.82 -24.55
C LYS A 572 0.29 -2.19 -24.01
N ILE A 573 1.58 -2.47 -24.02
CA ILE A 573 2.18 -3.61 -23.34
C ILE A 573 3.31 -3.08 -22.47
N SER A 574 3.22 -3.36 -21.18
CA SER A 574 4.28 -3.06 -20.21
C SER A 574 4.65 -4.33 -19.45
N ILE A 575 5.92 -4.72 -19.56
CA ILE A 575 6.50 -5.84 -18.83
C ILE A 575 7.72 -5.31 -18.07
N THR A 576 7.64 -5.27 -16.75
CA THR A 576 8.67 -4.67 -15.91
C THR A 576 9.13 -5.64 -14.83
N ASN A 577 10.42 -5.58 -14.47
CA ASN A 577 11.02 -6.41 -13.41
C ASN A 577 10.77 -7.93 -13.57
N CYS A 578 10.60 -8.40 -14.81
CA CYS A 578 10.43 -9.81 -15.14
C CYS A 578 11.76 -10.38 -15.64
N HIS A 579 12.69 -10.59 -14.70
CA HIS A 579 14.10 -10.88 -15.03
C HIS A 579 14.32 -12.12 -15.90
N LYS A 580 13.48 -13.16 -15.78
CA LYS A 580 13.56 -14.40 -16.56
C LYS A 580 12.96 -14.32 -17.97
N LEU A 581 12.35 -13.18 -18.34
CA LEU A 581 11.78 -13.01 -19.67
C LEU A 581 12.92 -13.02 -20.69
N SER A 582 12.99 -14.09 -21.50
CA SER A 582 14.12 -14.33 -22.41
C SER A 582 13.85 -13.97 -23.86
N SER A 583 12.57 -13.95 -24.26
CA SER A 583 12.17 -13.65 -25.64
C SER A 583 10.74 -13.11 -25.70
N LEU A 584 10.48 -12.25 -26.68
CA LEU A 584 9.13 -11.91 -27.12
C LEU A 584 8.63 -12.85 -28.23
N PRO A 585 7.31 -12.95 -28.46
CA PRO A 585 6.77 -13.74 -29.56
C PRO A 585 7.25 -13.19 -30.92
N LYS A 586 7.63 -14.09 -31.83
CA LYS A 586 8.17 -13.72 -33.15
C LYS A 586 7.23 -12.87 -34.01
N ASP A 587 5.92 -13.00 -33.78
CA ASP A 587 4.87 -12.29 -34.53
C ASP A 587 4.36 -11.02 -33.82
N ILE A 588 5.13 -10.41 -32.90
CA ILE A 588 4.70 -9.20 -32.18
C ILE A 588 4.25 -8.08 -33.13
N GLY A 589 4.85 -8.00 -34.32
CA GLY A 589 4.47 -7.09 -35.39
C GLY A 589 3.03 -7.16 -35.89
N LYS A 590 2.26 -8.19 -35.52
CA LYS A 590 0.81 -8.26 -35.81
C LYS A 590 -0.02 -7.24 -34.99
N LEU A 591 0.55 -6.69 -33.92
CA LEU A 591 -0.13 -5.73 -33.04
C LEU A 591 -0.13 -4.33 -33.65
N GLU A 592 -0.82 -4.15 -34.77
CA GLU A 592 -0.80 -2.92 -35.57
C GLU A 592 -1.25 -1.67 -34.79
N ASN A 593 -2.08 -1.83 -33.75
CA ASN A 593 -2.57 -0.74 -32.91
C ASN A 593 -1.66 -0.42 -31.70
N LEU A 594 -0.53 -1.12 -31.54
CA LEU A 594 0.35 -0.92 -30.39
C LEU A 594 1.04 0.45 -30.47
N GLU A 595 0.79 1.27 -29.46
CA GLU A 595 1.34 2.63 -29.32
C GLU A 595 2.51 2.68 -28.31
N LEU A 596 2.51 1.78 -27.32
CA LEU A 596 3.51 1.71 -26.26
C LEU A 596 3.95 0.27 -26.03
N LEU A 597 5.26 0.03 -26.12
CA LEU A 597 5.92 -1.21 -25.70
C LEU A 597 7.01 -0.89 -24.68
N SER A 598 6.85 -1.36 -23.45
CA SER A 598 7.79 -1.13 -22.36
C SER A 598 8.27 -2.46 -21.79
N LEU A 599 9.58 -2.65 -21.78
CA LEU A 599 10.31 -3.84 -21.34
C LEU A 599 11.42 -3.36 -20.39
N ILE A 600 11.11 -3.18 -19.11
CA ILE A 600 12.07 -2.59 -18.16
C ILE A 600 12.63 -3.68 -17.25
N SER A 601 13.95 -3.72 -17.11
CA SER A 601 14.63 -4.69 -16.22
C SER A 601 14.33 -6.15 -16.56
N CYS A 602 14.09 -6.45 -17.85
CA CYS A 602 14.02 -7.81 -18.37
C CYS A 602 15.44 -8.29 -18.70
N THR A 603 16.21 -8.65 -17.67
CA THR A 603 17.67 -8.84 -17.75
C THR A 603 18.09 -10.00 -18.64
N ASP A 604 17.26 -11.04 -18.78
CA ASP A 604 17.56 -12.22 -19.60
C ASP A 604 17.06 -12.08 -21.05
N LEU A 605 16.46 -10.94 -21.42
CA LEU A 605 15.95 -10.69 -22.77
C LEU A 605 17.12 -10.60 -23.75
N LEU A 606 17.20 -11.55 -24.67
CA LEU A 606 18.36 -11.70 -25.58
C LEU A 606 18.23 -10.85 -26.86
N GLU A 607 17.05 -10.83 -27.44
CA GLU A 607 16.77 -10.18 -28.72
C GLU A 607 15.33 -9.64 -28.77
N LEU A 608 15.12 -8.59 -29.56
CA LEU A 608 13.80 -8.19 -30.02
C LEU A 608 13.52 -8.84 -31.39
N PRO A 609 12.32 -9.35 -31.66
CA PRO A 609 12.00 -9.98 -32.94
C PRO A 609 11.98 -8.93 -34.07
N ASP A 610 12.47 -9.30 -35.27
CA ASP A 610 12.47 -8.43 -36.46
C ASP A 610 11.08 -7.86 -36.78
N SER A 611 10.02 -8.62 -36.50
CA SER A 611 8.64 -8.17 -36.73
C SER A 611 8.26 -6.91 -35.94
N ILE A 612 9.04 -6.49 -34.94
CA ILE A 612 8.83 -5.23 -34.22
C ILE A 612 8.76 -4.04 -35.18
N GLY A 613 9.50 -4.06 -36.31
CA GLY A 613 9.46 -3.02 -37.33
C GLY A 613 8.10 -2.84 -38.02
N ARG A 614 7.16 -3.77 -37.84
CA ARG A 614 5.79 -3.68 -38.37
C ARG A 614 4.83 -2.92 -37.46
N LEU A 615 5.27 -2.52 -36.26
CA LEU A 615 4.45 -1.77 -35.31
C LEU A 615 4.36 -0.29 -35.69
N LEU A 616 3.68 0.01 -36.80
CA LEU A 616 3.68 1.33 -37.41
C LEU A 616 3.08 2.43 -36.53
N ASN A 617 2.26 2.09 -35.53
CA ASN A 617 1.69 3.05 -34.58
C ASN A 617 2.52 3.22 -33.30
N LEU A 618 3.63 2.51 -33.15
CA LEU A 618 4.45 2.56 -31.95
C LEU A 618 5.06 3.95 -31.78
N ARG A 619 4.74 4.61 -30.67
CA ARG A 619 5.25 5.95 -30.32
C ARG A 619 6.32 5.89 -29.25
N LEU A 620 6.26 4.87 -28.39
CA LEU A 620 7.17 4.70 -27.28
C LEU A 620 7.68 3.27 -27.21
N LEU A 621 9.00 3.13 -27.20
CA LEU A 621 9.71 1.88 -26.92
C LEU A 621 10.63 2.11 -25.71
N ASP A 622 10.44 1.34 -24.65
CA ASP A 622 11.33 1.35 -23.49
C ASP A 622 11.95 -0.04 -23.33
N ILE A 623 13.28 -0.12 -23.40
CA ILE A 623 14.05 -1.36 -23.19
C ILE A 623 15.09 -1.19 -22.08
N SER A 624 14.88 -0.19 -21.21
CA SER A 624 15.84 0.17 -20.17
C SER A 624 16.15 -1.01 -19.24
N ASN A 625 17.43 -1.16 -18.89
CA ASN A 625 17.94 -2.24 -18.05
C ASN A 625 17.72 -3.67 -18.62
N CYS A 626 17.60 -3.81 -19.94
CA CYS A 626 17.66 -5.11 -20.62
C CYS A 626 19.12 -5.48 -20.90
N LEU A 627 19.84 -5.89 -19.84
CA LEU A 627 21.29 -6.03 -19.85
C LEU A 627 21.85 -7.08 -20.82
N SER A 628 21.07 -8.11 -21.16
CA SER A 628 21.49 -9.17 -22.10
C SER A 628 21.09 -8.91 -23.55
N LEU A 629 20.41 -7.79 -23.83
CA LEU A 629 19.97 -7.46 -25.19
C LEU A 629 21.19 -7.06 -26.03
N SER A 630 21.56 -7.89 -27.00
CA SER A 630 22.80 -7.72 -27.76
C SER A 630 22.72 -6.66 -28.86
N SER A 631 21.55 -6.50 -29.48
CA SER A 631 21.35 -5.56 -30.59
C SER A 631 19.88 -5.22 -30.79
N LEU A 632 19.61 -4.07 -31.41
CA LEU A 632 18.30 -3.78 -31.99
C LEU A 632 18.18 -4.44 -33.37
N PRO A 633 16.99 -4.93 -33.76
CA PRO A 633 16.80 -5.57 -35.05
C PRO A 633 16.89 -4.56 -36.20
N GLU A 634 17.40 -4.97 -37.37
CA GLU A 634 17.50 -4.10 -38.54
C GLU A 634 16.14 -3.50 -38.96
N ASP A 635 15.03 -4.20 -38.71
CA ASP A 635 13.70 -3.68 -39.03
C ASP A 635 13.24 -2.55 -38.08
N ILE A 636 13.97 -2.21 -37.02
CA ILE A 636 13.63 -1.11 -36.09
C ILE A 636 13.49 0.24 -36.82
N GLY A 637 14.28 0.46 -37.88
CA GLY A 637 14.22 1.67 -38.71
C GLY A 637 12.88 1.88 -39.42
N ASN A 638 12.00 0.87 -39.46
CA ASN A 638 10.67 0.98 -40.06
C ASN A 638 9.65 1.66 -39.14
N LEU A 639 9.99 1.91 -37.86
CA LEU A 639 9.10 2.53 -36.87
C LEU A 639 8.96 4.05 -37.07
N CYS A 640 8.31 4.47 -38.15
CA CYS A 640 8.21 5.86 -38.57
C CYS A 640 7.48 6.80 -37.59
N ASN A 641 6.67 6.26 -36.68
CA ASN A 641 5.96 7.04 -35.65
C ASN A 641 6.63 7.00 -34.27
N LEU A 642 7.78 6.31 -34.13
CA LEU A 642 8.49 6.23 -32.86
C LEU A 642 9.01 7.62 -32.48
N ARG A 643 8.55 8.11 -31.32
CA ARG A 643 8.93 9.42 -30.79
C ARG A 643 9.91 9.28 -29.64
N ASN A 644 9.70 8.30 -28.78
CA ASN A 644 10.47 8.14 -27.55
C ASN A 644 11.10 6.74 -27.51
N LEU A 645 12.42 6.69 -27.35
CA LEU A 645 13.18 5.47 -27.16
C LEU A 645 13.97 5.56 -25.85
N TYR A 646 13.62 4.72 -24.88
CA TYR A 646 14.31 4.64 -23.60
C TYR A 646 15.27 3.44 -23.59
N MET A 647 16.54 3.72 -23.34
CA MET A 647 17.64 2.74 -23.40
C MET A 647 18.63 2.94 -22.25
N THR A 648 18.18 3.33 -21.06
CA THR A 648 19.08 3.44 -19.91
C THR A 648 19.70 2.07 -19.59
N SER A 649 21.01 2.05 -19.34
CA SER A 649 21.80 0.85 -19.05
C SER A 649 21.73 -0.20 -20.16
N CYS A 650 21.86 0.24 -21.41
CA CYS A 650 21.87 -0.60 -22.61
C CYS A 650 23.13 -0.40 -23.47
N ALA A 651 24.25 -0.01 -22.88
CA ALA A 651 25.50 0.30 -23.60
C ALA A 651 26.06 -0.87 -24.44
N SER A 652 25.72 -2.12 -24.09
CA SER A 652 26.11 -3.32 -24.86
C SER A 652 25.19 -3.64 -26.03
N CYS A 653 24.09 -2.91 -26.20
CA CYS A 653 23.12 -3.12 -27.28
C CYS A 653 23.60 -2.40 -28.56
N GLU A 654 23.98 -3.18 -29.57
CA GLU A 654 24.40 -2.65 -30.87
C GLU A 654 23.23 -2.01 -31.63
N LEU A 655 23.47 -0.82 -32.19
CA LEU A 655 22.50 -0.09 -33.01
C LEU A 655 22.66 -0.47 -34.50
N PRO A 656 21.60 -0.93 -35.19
CA PRO A 656 21.64 -1.27 -36.60
C PRO A 656 21.74 0.00 -37.46
N LEU A 657 22.20 -0.14 -38.71
CA LEU A 657 22.32 1.02 -39.61
C LEU A 657 20.96 1.65 -39.93
N SER A 658 19.88 0.87 -39.86
CA SER A 658 18.53 1.34 -40.15
C SER A 658 17.98 2.39 -39.18
N VAL A 659 18.60 2.61 -38.00
CA VAL A 659 18.17 3.66 -37.05
C VAL A 659 18.19 5.06 -37.67
N VAL A 660 18.98 5.27 -38.75
CA VAL A 660 19.00 6.51 -39.54
C VAL A 660 17.66 6.84 -40.20
N ASN A 661 16.78 5.85 -40.36
CA ASN A 661 15.46 6.02 -40.96
C ASN A 661 14.40 6.51 -39.96
N LEU A 662 14.72 6.55 -38.66
CA LEU A 662 13.83 7.09 -37.64
C LEU A 662 13.79 8.61 -37.75
N GLU A 663 12.62 9.23 -37.57
CA GLU A 663 12.45 10.68 -37.73
C GLU A 663 11.89 11.32 -36.46
N ASN A 664 12.50 12.42 -36.00
CA ASN A 664 12.11 13.15 -34.78
C ASN A 664 12.11 12.25 -33.53
N LEU A 665 13.17 11.46 -33.38
CA LEU A 665 13.36 10.55 -32.27
C LEU A 665 13.97 11.27 -31.08
N LYS A 666 13.38 11.08 -29.91
CA LYS A 666 13.95 11.41 -28.61
C LYS A 666 14.48 10.13 -27.97
N VAL A 667 15.79 10.09 -27.72
CA VAL A 667 16.46 8.97 -27.05
C VAL A 667 16.78 9.38 -25.62
N ILE A 668 16.28 8.62 -24.65
CA ILE A 668 16.56 8.83 -23.23
C ILE A 668 17.44 7.70 -22.74
N CYS A 669 18.66 8.02 -22.30
CA CYS A 669 19.65 7.00 -21.93
C CYS A 669 20.67 7.50 -20.90
N ASP A 670 21.63 6.67 -20.51
CA ASP A 670 22.78 7.09 -19.70
C ASP A 670 23.95 7.57 -20.58
N GLU A 671 24.98 8.16 -19.96
CA GLU A 671 26.14 8.72 -20.68
C GLU A 671 26.86 7.66 -21.56
N GLU A 672 26.93 6.40 -21.10
CA GLU A 672 27.60 5.33 -21.83
C GLU A 672 26.82 4.93 -23.08
N THR A 673 25.49 4.80 -22.97
CA THR A 673 24.63 4.50 -24.11
C THR A 673 24.55 5.68 -25.07
N ALA A 674 24.56 6.92 -24.57
CA ALA A 674 24.52 8.14 -25.39
C ALA A 674 25.68 8.21 -26.38
N ALA A 675 26.89 7.79 -25.98
CA ALA A 675 28.07 7.74 -26.85
C ALA A 675 27.86 6.87 -28.10
N SER A 676 27.03 5.82 -28.01
CA SER A 676 26.69 4.98 -29.17
C SER A 676 25.80 5.71 -30.19
N TRP A 677 24.97 6.65 -29.72
CA TRP A 677 24.06 7.44 -30.53
C TRP A 677 24.71 8.68 -31.16
N GLU A 678 25.82 9.19 -30.61
CA GLU A 678 26.55 10.37 -31.14
C GLU A 678 26.95 10.19 -32.61
N SER A 679 27.31 8.98 -33.02
CA SER A 679 27.67 8.67 -34.41
C SER A 679 26.51 8.87 -35.42
N PHE A 680 25.27 8.82 -34.93
CA PHE A 680 24.05 8.96 -35.73
C PHE A 680 23.41 10.36 -35.64
N GLU A 681 23.91 11.25 -34.78
CA GLU A 681 23.34 12.58 -34.55
C GLU A 681 23.29 13.44 -35.83
N SER A 682 24.29 13.28 -36.69
CA SER A 682 24.34 13.96 -38.00
C SER A 682 23.47 13.29 -39.08
N MET A 683 23.02 12.06 -38.85
CA MET A 683 22.31 11.23 -39.84
C MET A 683 20.80 11.17 -39.60
N ILE A 684 20.36 11.29 -38.34
CA ILE A 684 18.94 11.26 -37.94
C ILE A 684 18.39 12.68 -37.87
N SER A 685 17.32 12.96 -38.63
CA SER A 685 16.68 14.27 -38.60
C SER A 685 15.96 14.52 -37.26
N ASN A 686 16.29 15.63 -36.60
CA ASN A 686 15.73 16.07 -35.32
C ASN A 686 15.91 15.04 -34.17
N LEU A 687 17.03 14.31 -34.17
CA LEU A 687 17.40 13.47 -33.02
C LEU A 687 17.62 14.35 -31.78
N THR A 688 17.01 13.99 -30.66
CA THR A 688 17.29 14.58 -29.35
C THR A 688 17.77 13.49 -28.41
N ILE A 689 19.00 13.58 -27.93
CA ILE A 689 19.53 12.68 -26.90
C ILE A 689 19.41 13.39 -25.55
N GLU A 690 18.60 12.82 -24.65
CA GLU A 690 18.47 13.27 -23.28
C GLU A 690 19.20 12.29 -22.36
N VAL A 691 20.12 12.82 -21.56
CA VAL A 691 20.78 12.08 -20.47
C VAL A 691 20.26 12.65 -19.16
N PRO A 692 19.22 12.03 -18.56
CA PRO A 692 18.65 12.50 -17.31
C PRO A 692 19.71 12.42 -16.23
N LYS A 693 19.91 13.50 -15.47
CA LYS A 693 20.69 13.42 -14.23
C LYS A 693 19.94 12.47 -13.30
N VAL A 694 20.51 11.30 -13.09
CA VAL A 694 19.96 10.33 -12.13
C VAL A 694 20.09 10.95 -10.74
N GLU A 695 19.04 11.63 -10.29
CA GLU A 695 18.85 11.85 -8.86
C GLU A 695 18.53 10.48 -8.28
N VAL A 696 19.56 9.76 -7.82
CA VAL A 696 19.39 8.58 -6.96
C VAL A 696 18.82 9.09 -5.64
N ASN A 697 17.51 9.32 -5.64
CA ASN A 697 16.80 9.65 -4.43
C ASN A 697 16.61 8.35 -3.67
N LEU A 698 17.57 8.00 -2.80
CA LEU A 698 17.48 6.83 -1.93
C LEU A 698 16.32 6.92 -0.91
N ASN A 699 15.54 8.02 -0.87
CA ASN A 699 14.38 8.13 0.03
C ASN A 699 13.32 7.08 -0.24
N TRP A 700 13.30 6.45 -1.42
CA TRP A 700 12.41 5.30 -1.65
C TRP A 700 12.84 4.05 -0.88
N LEU A 701 14.15 3.83 -0.63
CA LEU A 701 14.61 2.82 0.34
C LEU A 701 14.25 3.20 1.77
N HIS A 702 14.01 4.49 2.03
CA HIS A 702 13.73 5.04 3.34
C HIS A 702 12.23 4.95 3.68
N ALA A 703 11.36 5.18 2.69
CA ALA A 703 9.91 5.15 2.87
C ALA A 703 9.27 3.77 2.58
N ILE A 704 10.10 2.71 2.51
CA ILE A 704 9.69 1.30 2.62
C ILE A 704 9.31 0.91 4.08
N CYS A 705 9.48 1.81 5.05
CA CYS A 705 9.28 1.51 6.48
C CYS A 705 8.20 2.36 7.19
N SER A 706 7.23 2.92 6.44
CA SER A 706 6.04 3.55 7.02
C SER A 706 4.85 2.61 7.00
#